data_AF-A0A3N5K627-F1
#
_entry.id   AF-A0A3N5K627-F1
#
_cell.length_a   1.000
_cell.length_b   1.000
_cell.length_c   1.000
_cell.angle_alpha   90.00
_cell.angle_beta   90.00
_cell.angle_gamma   90.00
#
_symmetry.space_group_name_H-M   'P 1'
#
loop_
_entity.id
_entity.type
_entity.pdbx_description
1 polymer ?
#
loop_
_entity_poly.entity_id
_entity_poly.type
_entity_poly.pdbx_seq_one_letter_code
_entity_poly.pdbx_strand_id
1 'polypeptide(L)'
;MRKVLTFFCLLVLLKINTSLAADALIWNPNNVATTSAQAIQTALTANGKTSIITTDLKSQTFSNYVYVFFFLRVNPSTYVLSSSTNATEIQNLINYLNQGGKLYMEGGDTWAWDFPTSLHARFYINGEADGEGDLAEIRGVFCSGDVVSSYTMSQKYIDRLAPQEGASVFFTNQNPAYACGVGYDNSVYRTLGISFQFGGWQSGSRTSLMALILQFFNTGCTLGKPAPLFVKAFGGYDHSVPLVWEPPSGQIPLGIEKEHKPAALFSSASDDRNDNVNERERAERKLNDRIRESDLPQPMISSYQASSYRVYRAVDQSGPFSLLASNIEKQFYRDDTAQNGLTYYYKIKAVYDGVEGDFSALASASPAEGGQRIVSPWKFQSPELNGLLQPDEWSNAYSILITRPGSSSPVTLYGFNDDRYLYLAIDDAANASLDVDDQIGLYFDKDLDLKWGVNSFNEEGNYWFARGNSTLNKWYRGLRGWWPFDLEWANAVSANGVEAVSSTSSGHTQYEIKIDLDNSILDSSPGSDLGLYLYSFAMADSIYTGAWPSDILSAPWKDAWMMPALYGRWALSARDVCPWISDDEQIAATGSFEFNEFGDGRRLGLDVTAVSGNGVITVTQTNGCLQNPINDRYINCVWSVSSSSGLTSLSGEVFISYNDEDVSSLDESKLQLHRWNGSTWQFEGGLVNTVLNRVSAQVDLPGEFALFERDFVLLSVKAFLEGAYQGGGLMRTDLTAQNYLPLTSTFSDTRVVKRVPTDIVDWVSIELRSSAAGPTVSQRSFFLKTNGNAVEWDGAITKLSLPDVVSGNYYVVLRQRNHLAIMSALSIALNSATPTLYDFSASLGQFYGSDGKLLEAGIYGAFTGDANSNGQVQNDDKNDFWKAQVGLNGYQSADFNLNGEVQNDDNNDYWKSNVGKGTQVP
;
A
#
# COMPACT_ATOMS: atom_id res chain seq x y z
N MET A 1 -38.69 -82.17 40.41
CA MET A 1 -38.85 -83.61 40.07
C MET A 1 -37.71 -83.99 39.14
N ARG A 2 -36.73 -84.78 39.63
CA ARG A 2 -36.34 -86.14 39.17
C ARG A 2 -35.80 -86.18 37.72
N LYS A 3 -34.47 -86.37 37.53
CA LYS A 3 -33.75 -87.67 37.36
C LYS A 3 -34.00 -88.24 35.93
N VAL A 4 -33.09 -88.80 35.11
CA VAL A 4 -31.78 -89.45 35.27
C VAL A 4 -31.33 -90.03 33.89
N LEU A 5 -30.01 -90.08 33.63
CA LEU A 5 -29.21 -91.08 32.86
C LEU A 5 -29.10 -91.18 31.30
N THR A 6 -27.81 -91.17 30.88
CA THR A 6 -27.07 -92.07 29.95
C THR A 6 -27.11 -91.83 28.43
N PHE A 7 -25.94 -91.54 27.83
CA PHE A 7 -25.20 -92.49 26.96
C PHE A 7 -23.77 -92.02 26.63
N PHE A 8 -22.86 -92.99 26.53
CA PHE A 8 -21.43 -92.87 26.26
C PHE A 8 -21.13 -93.20 24.79
N CYS A 9 -19.98 -92.71 24.29
CA CYS A 9 -19.29 -93.00 23.01
C CYS A 9 -19.76 -92.31 21.72
N LEU A 10 -18.98 -91.30 21.26
CA LEU A 10 -18.18 -91.48 20.05
C LEU A 10 -16.93 -90.55 20.06
N LEU A 11 -15.89 -91.09 19.44
CA LEU A 11 -14.49 -90.74 19.37
C LEU A 11 -14.20 -89.47 18.55
N VAL A 12 -13.06 -88.83 18.86
CA VAL A 12 -12.29 -87.87 18.04
C VAL A 12 -12.84 -86.44 17.91
N LEU A 13 -12.38 -85.57 18.80
CA LEU A 13 -11.97 -84.23 18.39
C LEU A 13 -10.62 -83.95 19.05
N LEU A 14 -9.59 -83.95 18.20
CA LEU A 14 -8.25 -83.46 18.47
C LEU A 14 -8.32 -82.19 19.33
N LYS A 15 -7.92 -82.29 20.60
CA LYS A 15 -7.33 -81.14 21.28
C LYS A 15 -6.00 -80.85 20.60
N ILE A 16 -6.02 -80.06 19.52
CA ILE A 16 -4.87 -79.21 19.23
C ILE A 16 -4.96 -78.05 20.23
N ASN A 17 -4.58 -78.32 21.48
CA ASN A 17 -4.04 -77.25 22.32
C ASN A 17 -2.60 -77.05 21.80
N THR A 18 -2.43 -76.33 20.70
CA THR A 18 -1.22 -75.53 20.55
C THR A 18 -1.36 -74.43 21.59
N SER A 19 -0.89 -74.68 22.81
CA SER A 19 -0.66 -73.57 23.74
C SER A 19 0.28 -72.62 23.02
N LEU A 20 -0.23 -71.45 22.62
CA LEU A 20 0.62 -70.35 22.19
C LEU A 20 1.68 -70.16 23.29
N ALA A 21 2.95 -70.02 22.90
CA ALA A 21 4.04 -69.93 23.86
C ALA A 21 3.91 -68.66 24.73
N ALA A 22 3.43 -67.57 24.11
CA ALA A 22 2.97 -66.32 24.71
C ALA A 22 2.04 -65.62 23.70
N ASP A 23 1.32 -64.56 24.10
CA ASP A 23 0.47 -63.80 23.15
C ASP A 23 1.30 -63.08 22.09
N ALA A 24 2.47 -62.53 22.46
CA ALA A 24 3.31 -61.74 21.57
C ALA A 24 4.79 -62.18 21.56
N LEU A 25 5.40 -62.17 20.37
CA LEU A 25 6.84 -62.26 20.20
C LEU A 25 7.41 -60.86 19.97
N ILE A 26 8.41 -60.48 20.76
CA ILE A 26 9.16 -59.24 20.61
C ILE A 26 10.57 -59.60 20.16
N TRP A 27 10.94 -59.25 18.94
CA TRP A 27 12.29 -59.44 18.45
C TRP A 27 13.11 -58.16 18.52
N ASN A 28 14.18 -58.19 19.31
CA ASN A 28 15.13 -57.09 19.46
C ASN A 28 16.54 -57.62 19.16
N PRO A 29 17.12 -57.34 17.98
CA PRO A 29 18.46 -57.81 17.65
C PRO A 29 19.51 -57.26 18.64
N ASN A 30 20.54 -58.05 18.92
CA ASN A 30 21.78 -57.68 19.65
C ASN A 30 21.71 -57.34 21.15
N ASN A 31 20.60 -57.60 21.86
CA ASN A 31 20.45 -57.55 23.33
C ASN A 31 20.92 -56.28 24.07
N VAL A 32 21.25 -55.19 23.37
CA VAL A 32 21.53 -53.88 23.99
C VAL A 32 20.21 -53.34 24.52
N ALA A 33 20.18 -52.85 25.76
CA ALA A 33 18.99 -52.31 26.40
C ALA A 33 18.38 -51.19 25.53
N THR A 34 17.26 -51.47 24.87
CA THR A 34 16.49 -50.49 24.11
C THR A 34 15.22 -50.13 24.86
N THR A 35 14.85 -48.87 24.81
CA THR A 35 13.63 -48.33 25.44
C THR A 35 12.36 -48.94 24.84
N SER A 36 12.30 -49.22 23.52
CA SER A 36 11.07 -49.72 22.85
C SER A 36 10.68 -51.15 23.20
N ALA A 37 11.58 -52.13 23.16
CA ALA A 37 11.22 -53.53 23.39
C ALA A 37 10.69 -53.77 24.81
N GLN A 38 11.33 -53.16 25.81
CA GLN A 38 10.89 -53.20 27.20
C GLN A 38 9.62 -52.38 27.44
N ALA A 39 9.48 -51.22 26.78
CA ALA A 39 8.27 -50.41 26.85
C ALA A 39 7.06 -51.13 26.25
N ILE A 40 7.22 -51.80 25.11
CA ILE A 40 6.16 -52.62 24.50
C ILE A 40 5.83 -53.80 25.41
N GLN A 41 6.81 -54.53 25.94
CA GLN A 41 6.53 -55.63 26.88
C GLN A 41 5.74 -55.15 28.11
N THR A 42 6.11 -53.99 28.67
CA THR A 42 5.41 -53.37 29.80
C THR A 42 3.98 -52.97 29.42
N ALA A 43 3.80 -52.32 28.28
CA ALA A 43 2.49 -51.89 27.79
C ALA A 43 1.59 -53.08 27.43
N LEU A 44 2.14 -54.17 26.88
CA LEU A 44 1.43 -55.43 26.63
C LEU A 44 0.98 -56.08 27.93
N THR A 45 1.86 -56.15 28.94
CA THR A 45 1.54 -56.69 30.26
C THR A 45 0.43 -55.89 30.93
N ALA A 46 0.49 -54.56 30.85
CA ALA A 46 -0.56 -53.66 31.35
C ALA A 46 -1.90 -53.85 30.62
N ASN A 47 -1.89 -54.34 29.37
CA ASN A 47 -3.07 -54.73 28.59
C ASN A 47 -3.42 -56.23 28.70
N GLY A 48 -2.87 -56.94 29.70
CA GLY A 48 -3.17 -58.34 29.98
C GLY A 48 -2.65 -59.33 28.92
N LYS A 49 -1.59 -58.98 28.19
CA LYS A 49 -0.92 -59.84 27.21
C LYS A 49 0.41 -60.34 27.72
N THR A 50 0.67 -61.62 27.49
CA THR A 50 1.97 -62.26 27.75
C THR A 50 2.90 -62.05 26.55
N SER A 51 4.21 -61.90 26.79
CA SER A 51 5.17 -61.72 25.69
C SER A 51 6.53 -62.34 26.00
N ILE A 52 7.26 -62.70 24.95
CA ILE A 52 8.66 -63.16 25.02
C ILE A 52 9.53 -62.19 24.22
N ILE A 53 10.63 -61.71 24.81
CA ILE A 53 11.67 -60.95 24.10
C ILE A 53 12.76 -61.94 23.67
N THR A 54 13.13 -61.92 22.38
CA THR A 54 14.21 -62.76 21.83
C THR A 54 15.15 -61.95 20.94
N THR A 55 16.42 -62.35 20.90
CA THR A 55 17.41 -61.91 19.92
C THR A 55 17.55 -62.90 18.76
N ASP A 56 17.18 -64.16 18.99
CA ASP A 56 17.27 -65.24 18.01
C ASP A 56 15.91 -65.43 17.34
N LEU A 57 15.86 -65.03 16.07
CA LEU A 57 14.66 -65.16 15.24
C LEU A 57 14.58 -66.52 14.54
N LYS A 58 15.71 -67.22 14.33
CA LYS A 58 15.80 -68.46 13.54
C LYS A 58 15.11 -69.62 14.22
N SER A 59 15.17 -69.67 15.55
CA SER A 59 14.55 -70.73 16.35
C SER A 59 13.05 -70.52 16.61
N GLN A 60 12.47 -69.39 16.18
CA GLN A 60 11.09 -69.06 16.48
C GLN A 60 10.12 -69.62 15.43
N THR A 61 8.97 -70.12 15.90
CA THR A 61 7.84 -70.49 15.04
C THR A 61 6.75 -69.43 15.21
N PHE A 62 6.62 -68.52 14.24
CA PHE A 62 5.75 -67.34 14.37
C PHE A 62 4.25 -67.66 14.56
N SER A 63 3.77 -68.79 14.03
CA SER A 63 2.39 -69.24 14.24
C SER A 63 2.03 -69.56 15.69
N ASN A 64 3.03 -69.62 16.58
CA ASN A 64 2.82 -69.77 18.04
C ASN A 64 2.48 -68.45 18.74
N TYR A 65 2.40 -67.33 18.03
CA TYR A 65 2.16 -66.01 18.59
C TYR A 65 1.01 -65.30 17.87
N VAL A 66 0.21 -64.54 18.62
CA VAL A 66 -0.88 -63.72 18.05
C VAL A 66 -0.30 -62.46 17.42
N TYR A 67 0.67 -61.83 18.08
CA TYR A 67 1.31 -60.59 17.61
C TYR A 67 2.83 -60.79 17.50
N VAL A 68 3.42 -60.16 16.49
CA VAL A 68 4.87 -60.12 16.33
C VAL A 68 5.30 -58.65 16.25
N PHE A 69 6.26 -58.25 17.08
CA PHE A 69 6.82 -56.90 17.13
C PHE A 69 8.30 -56.95 16.74
N PHE A 70 8.66 -56.18 15.71
CA PHE A 70 9.99 -56.09 15.13
C PHE A 70 10.62 -54.72 15.39
N PHE A 71 11.86 -54.73 15.88
CA PHE A 71 12.61 -53.51 16.18
C PHE A 71 13.91 -53.46 15.39
N LEU A 72 13.92 -52.67 14.32
CA LEU A 72 15.08 -52.38 13.47
C LEU A 72 15.87 -51.17 13.96
N ARG A 73 15.34 -50.46 14.97
CA ARG A 73 15.98 -49.34 15.69
C ARG A 73 16.14 -48.09 14.82
N VAL A 74 16.73 -47.05 15.39
CA VAL A 74 16.98 -45.73 14.77
C VAL A 74 18.45 -45.36 15.02
N ASN A 75 19.04 -44.54 14.15
CA ASN A 75 20.43 -44.10 14.21
C ASN A 75 20.87 -43.66 15.64
N PRO A 76 22.09 -44.02 16.10
CA PRO A 76 23.19 -44.67 15.35
C PRO A 76 23.24 -46.19 15.48
N SER A 77 22.19 -46.82 15.99
CA SER A 77 22.19 -48.27 16.29
C SER A 77 21.19 -49.04 15.42
N THR A 78 21.10 -48.73 14.14
CA THR A 78 20.17 -49.38 13.20
C THR A 78 20.56 -50.84 12.92
N TYR A 79 19.54 -51.67 12.72
CA TYR A 79 19.66 -53.02 12.21
C TYR A 79 19.01 -53.07 10.83
N VAL A 80 19.82 -53.29 9.79
CA VAL A 80 19.34 -53.37 8.41
C VAL A 80 18.79 -54.78 8.16
N LEU A 81 17.49 -54.87 7.87
CA LEU A 81 16.87 -56.13 7.45
C LEU A 81 17.22 -56.41 5.99
N SER A 82 18.00 -57.47 5.71
CA SER A 82 18.48 -57.75 4.35
C SER A 82 17.96 -59.08 3.79
N SER A 83 17.61 -59.05 2.51
CA SER A 83 17.20 -60.24 1.74
C SER A 83 18.30 -61.31 1.63
N SER A 84 19.57 -60.97 1.84
CA SER A 84 20.67 -61.95 1.79
C SER A 84 20.93 -62.62 3.14
N THR A 85 20.82 -61.89 4.25
CA THR A 85 21.12 -62.40 5.59
C THR A 85 19.90 -62.96 6.31
N ASN A 86 18.70 -62.51 5.96
CA ASN A 86 17.45 -62.82 6.67
C ASN A 86 16.40 -63.47 5.76
N ALA A 87 16.80 -64.08 4.63
CA ALA A 87 15.88 -64.60 3.62
C ALA A 87 14.83 -65.58 4.19
N THR A 88 15.24 -66.49 5.06
CA THR A 88 14.36 -67.53 5.63
C THR A 88 13.37 -66.92 6.62
N GLU A 89 13.86 -66.03 7.47
CA GLU A 89 13.11 -65.27 8.45
C GLU A 89 12.04 -64.40 7.80
N ILE A 90 12.43 -63.66 6.76
CA ILE A 90 11.54 -62.85 5.93
C ILE A 90 10.43 -63.72 5.34
N GLN A 91 10.77 -64.86 4.74
CA GLN A 91 9.77 -65.76 4.15
C GLN A 91 8.83 -66.35 5.21
N ASN A 92 9.34 -66.68 6.39
CA ASN A 92 8.54 -67.18 7.51
C ASN A 92 7.57 -66.12 8.06
N LEU A 93 7.98 -64.85 8.11
CA LEU A 93 7.10 -63.74 8.47
C LEU A 93 6.03 -63.50 7.41
N ILE A 94 6.39 -63.58 6.12
CA ILE A 94 5.41 -63.50 5.02
C ILE A 94 4.38 -64.64 5.14
N ASN A 95 4.83 -65.86 5.43
CA ASN A 95 3.94 -67.00 5.65
C ASN A 95 3.04 -66.80 6.87
N TYR A 96 3.57 -66.24 7.96
CA TYR A 96 2.80 -65.85 9.14
C TYR A 96 1.71 -64.84 8.80
N LEU A 97 2.04 -63.78 8.03
CA LEU A 97 1.04 -62.83 7.54
C LEU A 97 -0.01 -63.50 6.66
N ASN A 98 0.37 -64.36 5.71
CA ASN A 98 -0.58 -65.08 4.86
C ASN A 98 -1.55 -65.99 5.64
N GLN A 99 -1.22 -66.34 6.89
CA GLN A 99 -2.07 -67.13 7.81
C GLN A 99 -2.87 -66.25 8.79
N GLY A 100 -2.90 -64.94 8.57
CA GLY A 100 -3.62 -63.97 9.39
C GLY A 100 -2.85 -63.42 10.58
N GLY A 101 -1.52 -63.41 10.47
CA GLY A 101 -0.62 -62.79 11.43
C GLY A 101 -0.79 -61.28 11.56
N LYS A 102 -0.30 -60.74 12.69
CA LYS A 102 -0.33 -59.32 13.05
C LYS A 102 1.10 -58.87 13.33
N LEU A 103 1.64 -58.02 12.47
CA LEU A 103 3.04 -57.63 12.53
C LEU A 103 3.21 -56.13 12.71
N TYR A 104 3.90 -55.74 13.77
CA TYR A 104 4.40 -54.39 14.00
C TYR A 104 5.87 -54.33 13.62
N MET A 105 6.29 -53.29 12.88
CA MET A 105 7.70 -53.06 12.56
C MET A 105 8.07 -51.60 12.78
N GLU A 106 9.13 -51.39 13.55
CA GLU A 106 9.67 -50.09 13.92
C GLU A 106 11.11 -49.97 13.41
N GLY A 107 11.40 -48.92 12.65
CA GLY A 107 12.76 -48.62 12.18
C GLY A 107 12.86 -47.23 11.57
N GLY A 108 13.91 -46.47 11.93
CA GLY A 108 14.12 -45.07 11.51
C GLY A 108 14.49 -44.93 10.05
N ASP A 109 15.38 -45.79 9.59
CA ASP A 109 15.99 -45.77 8.26
C ASP A 109 15.37 -46.86 7.35
N THR A 110 14.46 -47.68 7.86
CA THR A 110 14.05 -48.94 7.22
C THR A 110 13.14 -48.75 6.01
N TRP A 111 12.49 -47.60 5.89
CA TRP A 111 11.44 -47.36 4.91
C TRP A 111 11.93 -46.53 3.73
N ALA A 112 12.82 -45.56 3.94
CA ALA A 112 13.33 -44.67 2.89
C ALA A 112 14.83 -44.85 2.60
N TRP A 113 15.65 -45.13 3.62
CA TRP A 113 17.11 -45.19 3.45
C TRP A 113 17.65 -46.60 3.14
N ASP A 114 17.14 -47.63 3.82
CA ASP A 114 17.52 -49.02 3.62
C ASP A 114 16.88 -49.61 2.35
N PHE A 115 17.57 -50.58 1.72
CA PHE A 115 16.99 -51.29 0.58
C PHE A 115 15.81 -52.17 1.02
N PRO A 116 14.62 -52.02 0.39
CA PRO A 116 13.44 -52.76 0.82
C PRO A 116 13.58 -54.26 0.54
N THR A 117 13.06 -55.06 1.46
CA THR A 117 12.91 -56.52 1.31
C THR A 117 11.50 -56.91 0.90
N SER A 118 11.27 -58.17 0.52
CA SER A 118 9.93 -58.69 0.23
C SER A 118 8.95 -58.60 1.40
N LEU A 119 9.44 -58.45 2.64
CA LEU A 119 8.58 -58.19 3.80
C LEU A 119 8.01 -56.75 3.78
N HIS A 120 8.79 -55.76 3.35
CA HIS A 120 8.37 -54.35 3.32
C HIS A 120 7.15 -54.15 2.42
N ALA A 121 7.09 -54.88 1.30
CA ALA A 121 5.93 -54.90 0.40
C ALA A 121 4.61 -55.36 1.06
N ARG A 122 4.66 -56.00 2.25
CA ARG A 122 3.49 -56.41 3.03
C ARG A 122 2.94 -55.32 3.95
N PHE A 123 3.64 -54.20 4.06
CA PHE A 123 3.19 -53.05 4.84
C PHE A 123 2.47 -52.01 4.00
N TYR A 124 2.60 -52.06 2.67
CA TYR A 124 2.00 -51.07 1.78
C TYR A 124 2.45 -49.64 2.14
N ILE A 125 3.76 -49.50 2.37
CA ILE A 125 4.43 -48.25 2.75
C ILE A 125 5.45 -47.89 1.67
N ASN A 126 5.45 -46.63 1.27
CA ASN A 126 6.54 -45.99 0.55
C ASN A 126 7.30 -45.08 1.55
N GLY A 127 8.62 -45.18 1.62
CA GLY A 127 9.43 -44.14 2.26
C GLY A 127 9.61 -42.98 1.29
N GLU A 128 9.18 -41.78 1.69
CA GLU A 128 9.24 -40.57 0.86
C GLU A 128 10.59 -39.87 0.95
N ALA A 129 11.11 -39.77 2.17
CA ALA A 129 12.37 -39.10 2.45
C ALA A 129 12.94 -39.66 3.75
N ASP A 130 14.26 -39.76 3.79
CA ASP A 130 14.99 -39.92 5.04
C ASP A 130 14.79 -38.64 5.87
N GLY A 131 14.32 -38.78 7.10
CA GLY A 131 13.96 -37.63 7.93
C GLY A 131 15.15 -36.91 8.54
N GLU A 132 14.88 -35.87 9.31
CA GLU A 132 15.90 -35.12 10.04
C GLU A 132 15.78 -35.38 11.55
N GLY A 133 16.39 -34.53 12.37
CA GLY A 133 16.18 -34.48 13.82
C GLY A 133 14.96 -33.65 14.23
N ASP A 134 13.82 -33.78 13.53
CA ASP A 134 12.67 -32.87 13.59
C ASP A 134 11.40 -33.47 14.25
N LEU A 135 11.50 -34.66 14.84
CA LEU A 135 10.39 -35.32 15.52
C LEU A 135 10.05 -34.63 16.86
N ALA A 136 8.81 -34.18 17.05
CA ALA A 136 8.43 -33.38 18.21
C ALA A 136 7.17 -33.89 18.93
N GLU A 137 6.00 -33.78 18.31
CA GLU A 137 4.73 -34.23 18.88
C GLU A 137 4.08 -35.18 17.89
N ILE A 138 3.72 -36.37 18.35
CA ILE A 138 3.13 -37.39 17.49
C ILE A 138 1.65 -37.54 17.85
N ARG A 139 0.81 -37.56 16.81
CA ARG A 139 -0.60 -37.91 16.89
C ARG A 139 -0.83 -39.27 16.25
N GLY A 140 -1.34 -40.21 17.04
CA GLY A 140 -1.85 -41.51 16.60
C GLY A 140 -3.37 -41.46 16.41
N VAL A 141 -3.86 -41.84 15.24
CA VAL A 141 -5.29 -41.86 14.89
C VAL A 141 -5.73 -43.31 14.69
N PHE A 142 -6.78 -43.72 15.38
CA PHE A 142 -7.36 -45.06 15.30
C PHE A 142 -8.89 -44.97 15.32
N CYS A 143 -9.57 -46.01 14.83
CA CYS A 143 -11.04 -46.05 14.74
C CYS A 143 -11.75 -45.88 16.09
N SER A 144 -11.08 -46.18 17.20
CA SER A 144 -11.61 -46.13 18.56
C SER A 144 -11.13 -44.94 19.38
N GLY A 145 -10.33 -44.05 18.78
CA GLY A 145 -9.87 -42.83 19.41
C GLY A 145 -8.48 -42.39 18.94
N ASP A 146 -8.16 -41.14 19.27
CA ASP A 146 -6.88 -40.52 18.96
C ASP A 146 -6.04 -40.36 20.23
N VAL A 147 -4.72 -40.41 20.08
CA VAL A 147 -3.78 -40.11 21.17
C VAL A 147 -2.72 -39.15 20.64
N VAL A 148 -2.51 -38.05 21.35
CA VAL A 148 -1.44 -37.08 21.08
C VAL A 148 -0.48 -37.08 22.26
N SER A 149 0.83 -37.10 21.98
CA SER A 149 1.85 -36.96 23.02
C SER A 149 3.10 -36.31 22.45
N SER A 150 3.72 -35.43 23.25
CA SER A 150 5.10 -35.02 23.00
C SER A 150 6.01 -36.25 23.01
N TYR A 151 7.04 -36.22 22.18
CA TYR A 151 8.03 -37.26 22.06
C TYR A 151 9.31 -36.86 22.80
N THR A 152 9.82 -37.70 23.69
CA THR A 152 10.83 -37.29 24.68
C THR A 152 12.24 -37.80 24.39
N MET A 153 12.44 -38.51 23.28
CA MET A 153 13.77 -39.03 22.90
C MET A 153 14.31 -38.26 21.70
N SER A 154 15.58 -37.83 21.79
CA SER A 154 16.30 -37.31 20.62
C SER A 154 16.46 -38.44 19.60
N GLN A 155 15.93 -38.28 18.40
CA GLN A 155 16.10 -39.19 17.28
C GLN A 155 16.43 -38.34 16.04
N LYS A 156 17.25 -38.90 15.14
CA LYS A 156 17.55 -38.33 13.83
C LYS A 156 17.15 -39.37 12.78
N TYR A 157 16.82 -38.94 11.57
CA TYR A 157 16.55 -39.84 10.45
C TYR A 157 15.25 -40.64 10.68
N ILE A 158 14.16 -39.91 10.90
CA ILE A 158 12.82 -40.49 10.98
C ILE A 158 12.19 -40.42 9.60
N ASP A 159 12.25 -41.51 8.84
CA ASP A 159 11.60 -41.65 7.54
C ASP A 159 10.19 -41.06 7.52
N ARG A 160 9.96 -40.19 6.52
CA ARG A 160 8.64 -39.70 6.15
C ARG A 160 7.96 -40.77 5.32
N LEU A 161 6.75 -41.16 5.70
CA LEU A 161 6.07 -42.34 5.17
C LEU A 161 4.84 -41.97 4.36
N ALA A 162 4.60 -42.72 3.29
CA ALA A 162 3.42 -42.62 2.46
C ALA A 162 2.67 -43.96 2.40
N PRO A 163 1.35 -43.99 2.60
CA PRO A 163 0.54 -45.19 2.40
C PRO A 163 0.36 -45.51 0.91
N GLN A 164 0.51 -46.78 0.53
CA GLN A 164 0.05 -47.32 -0.77
C GLN A 164 -1.46 -47.64 -0.71
N GLU A 165 -2.06 -47.94 -1.87
CA GLU A 165 -3.50 -48.25 -1.96
C GLU A 165 -3.90 -49.40 -1.03
N GLY A 166 -4.91 -49.16 -0.20
CA GLY A 166 -5.38 -50.11 0.82
C GLY A 166 -4.72 -49.94 2.20
N ALA A 167 -3.72 -49.08 2.35
CA ALA A 167 -3.15 -48.68 3.64
C ALA A 167 -3.62 -47.27 4.06
N SER A 168 -3.45 -46.96 5.34
CA SER A 168 -3.82 -45.66 5.92
C SER A 168 -2.71 -45.10 6.80
N VAL A 169 -2.65 -43.77 6.93
CA VAL A 169 -1.77 -43.10 7.89
C VAL A 169 -2.35 -43.25 9.29
N PHE A 170 -1.59 -43.85 10.20
CA PHE A 170 -1.97 -43.98 11.61
C PHE A 170 -1.22 -43.01 12.51
N PHE A 171 -0.02 -42.56 12.11
CA PHE A 171 0.80 -41.66 12.91
C PHE A 171 1.32 -40.49 12.10
N THR A 172 1.23 -39.30 12.69
CA THR A 172 1.74 -38.05 12.10
C THR A 172 2.55 -37.27 13.14
N ASN A 173 3.72 -36.77 12.76
CA ASN A 173 4.37 -35.68 13.48
C ASN A 173 3.55 -34.40 13.26
N GLN A 174 3.36 -33.58 14.28
CA GLN A 174 2.53 -32.37 14.19
C GLN A 174 3.31 -31.14 13.75
N ASN A 175 4.62 -31.08 14.03
CA ASN A 175 5.46 -29.95 13.65
C ASN A 175 6.94 -30.36 13.51
N PRO A 176 7.52 -30.36 12.29
CA PRO A 176 6.83 -30.19 11.01
C PRO A 176 5.86 -31.36 10.74
N ALA A 177 4.79 -31.10 9.98
CA ALA A 177 3.74 -32.09 9.77
C ALA A 177 4.17 -33.13 8.71
N TYR A 178 4.26 -34.40 9.09
CA TYR A 178 4.51 -35.52 8.16
C TYR A 178 3.98 -36.83 8.72
N ALA A 179 3.68 -37.80 7.85
CA ALA A 179 3.31 -39.14 8.25
C ALA A 179 4.55 -39.94 8.67
N CYS A 180 4.48 -40.59 9.82
CA CYS A 180 5.58 -41.38 10.40
C CYS A 180 5.15 -42.78 10.83
N GLY A 181 3.92 -43.18 10.49
CA GLY A 181 3.43 -44.53 10.67
C GLY A 181 2.21 -44.84 9.83
N VAL A 182 2.21 -46.00 9.19
CA VAL A 182 1.20 -46.46 8.24
C VAL A 182 0.77 -47.88 8.61
N GLY A 183 -0.54 -48.12 8.56
CA GLY A 183 -1.14 -49.41 8.85
C GLY A 183 -1.86 -49.96 7.63
N TYR A 184 -1.79 -51.28 7.46
CA TYR A 184 -2.49 -52.00 6.39
C TYR A 184 -3.37 -53.09 6.98
N ASP A 185 -4.60 -53.18 6.49
CA ASP A 185 -5.58 -54.19 6.85
C ASP A 185 -6.35 -54.64 5.61
N ASN A 186 -6.25 -55.92 5.27
CA ASN A 186 -7.02 -56.53 4.20
C ASN A 186 -7.97 -57.62 4.69
N SER A 187 -8.32 -57.60 5.98
CA SER A 187 -9.11 -58.61 6.69
C SER A 187 -8.46 -59.99 6.82
N VAL A 188 -7.44 -60.31 6.02
CA VAL A 188 -6.64 -61.53 6.18
C VAL A 188 -5.60 -61.28 7.25
N TYR A 189 -4.75 -60.26 7.06
CA TYR A 189 -3.65 -59.92 7.96
C TYR A 189 -3.57 -58.43 8.21
N ARG A 190 -2.80 -58.06 9.24
CA ARG A 190 -2.63 -56.65 9.61
C ARG A 190 -1.18 -56.32 9.89
N THR A 191 -0.75 -55.18 9.40
CA THR A 191 0.60 -54.67 9.61
C THR A 191 0.56 -53.21 10.07
N LEU A 192 1.52 -52.84 10.91
CA LEU A 192 1.72 -51.47 11.35
C LEU A 192 3.21 -51.16 11.29
N GLY A 193 3.59 -50.34 10.31
CA GLY A 193 4.96 -49.89 10.13
C GLY A 193 5.11 -48.47 10.67
N ILE A 194 6.11 -48.23 11.52
CA ILE A 194 6.41 -46.90 12.03
C ILE A 194 7.89 -46.57 11.89
N SER A 195 8.18 -45.27 11.81
CA SER A 195 9.55 -44.78 11.67
C SER A 195 10.18 -44.29 12.98
N PHE A 196 9.39 -44.08 14.02
CA PHE A 196 9.87 -43.59 15.32
C PHE A 196 9.90 -44.71 16.37
N GLN A 197 10.59 -44.47 17.49
CA GLN A 197 10.67 -45.47 18.56
C GLN A 197 9.47 -45.42 19.51
N PHE A 198 8.74 -46.53 19.70
CA PHE A 198 7.65 -46.60 20.68
C PHE A 198 8.11 -46.20 22.10
N GLY A 199 9.36 -46.53 22.44
CA GLY A 199 9.97 -46.18 23.72
C GLY A 199 10.09 -44.67 23.99
N GLY A 200 9.97 -43.82 22.97
CA GLY A 200 10.07 -42.35 23.12
C GLY A 200 8.75 -41.65 23.38
N TRP A 201 7.64 -42.36 23.27
CA TRP A 201 6.34 -41.89 23.71
C TRP A 201 6.34 -41.68 25.23
N GLN A 202 5.68 -40.64 25.76
CA GLN A 202 5.67 -40.41 27.20
C GLN A 202 5.14 -41.63 27.97
N SER A 203 5.83 -42.03 29.04
CA SER A 203 5.56 -43.29 29.76
C SER A 203 4.11 -43.45 30.23
N GLY A 204 3.45 -42.35 30.62
CA GLY A 204 2.08 -42.34 31.11
C GLY A 204 1.00 -42.67 30.06
N SER A 205 1.31 -42.63 28.76
CA SER A 205 0.34 -42.83 27.67
C SER A 205 0.61 -44.07 26.81
N ARG A 206 1.71 -44.79 27.06
CA ARG A 206 2.11 -46.02 26.32
C ARG A 206 1.08 -47.15 26.41
N THR A 207 0.47 -47.34 27.58
CA THR A 207 -0.55 -48.38 27.79
C THR A 207 -1.79 -48.14 26.93
N SER A 208 -2.27 -46.89 26.88
CA SER A 208 -3.42 -46.50 26.06
C SER A 208 -3.11 -46.61 24.57
N LEU A 209 -1.91 -46.18 24.15
CA LEU A 209 -1.48 -46.34 22.76
C LEU A 209 -1.41 -47.83 22.36
N MET A 210 -0.84 -48.68 23.21
CA MET A 210 -0.79 -50.12 22.96
C MET A 210 -2.20 -50.74 22.90
N ALA A 211 -3.16 -50.27 23.70
CA ALA A 211 -4.54 -50.72 23.63
C ALA A 211 -5.16 -50.45 22.24
N LEU A 212 -4.90 -49.27 21.66
CA LEU A 212 -5.34 -48.91 20.30
C LEU A 212 -4.65 -49.76 19.22
N ILE A 213 -3.34 -49.98 19.33
CA ILE A 213 -2.60 -50.87 18.40
C ILE A 213 -3.15 -52.30 18.46
N LEU A 214 -3.37 -52.84 19.67
CA LEU A 214 -3.94 -54.17 19.85
C LEU A 214 -5.37 -54.25 19.29
N GLN A 215 -6.16 -53.20 19.47
CA GLN A 215 -7.50 -53.13 18.90
C GLN A 215 -7.45 -53.15 17.37
N PHE A 216 -6.63 -52.30 16.75
CA PHE A 216 -6.39 -52.32 15.31
C PHE A 216 -6.03 -53.74 14.83
N PHE A 217 -5.07 -54.38 15.48
CA PHE A 217 -4.67 -55.74 15.12
C PHE A 217 -5.79 -56.78 15.28
N ASN A 218 -6.70 -56.62 16.23
CA ASN A 218 -7.76 -57.60 16.48
C ASN A 218 -8.99 -57.39 15.61
N THR A 219 -9.52 -56.17 15.56
CA THR A 219 -10.79 -55.86 14.91
C THR A 219 -10.61 -55.21 13.55
N GLY A 220 -9.41 -54.75 13.23
CA GLY A 220 -9.16 -53.92 12.07
C GLY A 220 -9.53 -52.47 12.30
N CYS A 221 -9.14 -51.63 11.34
CA CYS A 221 -9.53 -50.24 11.27
C CYS A 221 -9.46 -49.75 9.83
N THR A 222 -10.56 -49.20 9.34
CA THR A 222 -10.61 -48.50 8.05
C THR A 222 -10.63 -47.01 8.36
N LEU A 223 -9.47 -46.36 8.25
CA LEU A 223 -9.38 -44.91 8.30
C LEU A 223 -9.74 -44.31 6.93
N GLY A 224 -10.04 -43.01 6.91
CA GLY A 224 -10.24 -42.30 5.66
C GLY A 224 -8.95 -42.27 4.82
N LYS A 225 -9.10 -41.88 3.55
CA LYS A 225 -7.94 -41.59 2.70
C LYS A 225 -7.20 -40.35 3.26
N PRO A 226 -5.86 -40.28 3.12
CA PRO A 226 -5.05 -39.27 3.77
C PRO A 226 -5.45 -37.84 3.36
N ALA A 227 -5.36 -36.92 4.32
CA ALA A 227 -5.55 -35.49 4.11
C ALA A 227 -4.22 -34.79 3.82
N PRO A 228 -4.24 -33.55 3.28
CA PRO A 228 -3.10 -32.63 3.40
C PRO A 228 -2.70 -32.49 4.87
N LEU A 229 -1.43 -32.77 5.19
CA LEU A 229 -0.95 -32.69 6.57
C LEU A 229 -0.56 -31.27 6.98
N PHE A 230 -0.09 -30.49 6.02
CA PHE A 230 0.30 -29.10 6.24
C PHE A 230 -0.62 -28.15 5.46
N VAL A 231 -1.29 -27.25 6.20
CA VAL A 231 -2.15 -26.20 5.65
C VAL A 231 -1.80 -24.89 6.33
N LYS A 232 -1.57 -23.84 5.55
CA LYS A 232 -1.30 -22.49 6.01
C LYS A 232 -2.40 -21.55 5.53
N ALA A 233 -2.94 -20.76 6.44
CA ALA A 233 -3.79 -19.62 6.15
C ALA A 233 -3.00 -18.33 6.41
N PHE A 234 -3.07 -17.37 5.50
CA PHE A 234 -2.39 -16.08 5.61
C PHE A 234 -3.41 -15.00 6.00
N GLY A 235 -3.12 -14.27 7.09
CA GLY A 235 -3.96 -13.19 7.59
C GLY A 235 -3.49 -11.83 7.09
N GLY A 236 -4.21 -10.77 7.48
CA GLY A 236 -3.83 -9.40 7.17
C GLY A 236 -4.05 -8.97 5.72
N TYR A 237 -4.79 -9.75 4.93
CA TYR A 237 -5.25 -9.35 3.59
C TYR A 237 -6.65 -8.73 3.70
N ASP A 238 -6.93 -7.73 2.86
CA ASP A 238 -8.21 -7.06 2.80
C ASP A 238 -9.28 -7.99 2.20
N HIS A 239 -10.35 -8.23 2.96
CA HIS A 239 -11.50 -9.05 2.59
C HIS A 239 -11.18 -10.46 2.06
N SER A 240 -9.98 -10.99 2.35
CA SER A 240 -9.53 -12.25 1.78
C SER A 240 -8.60 -13.04 2.71
N VAL A 241 -8.60 -14.36 2.55
CA VAL A 241 -7.64 -15.24 3.22
C VAL A 241 -7.00 -16.18 2.20
N PRO A 242 -5.72 -15.98 1.85
CA PRO A 242 -4.97 -16.97 1.09
C PRO A 242 -4.72 -18.24 1.90
N LEU A 243 -4.90 -19.40 1.26
CA LEU A 243 -4.68 -20.73 1.79
C LEU A 243 -3.71 -21.48 0.87
N VAL A 244 -2.74 -22.16 1.48
CA VAL A 244 -1.77 -23.01 0.79
C VAL A 244 -1.59 -24.30 1.55
N TRP A 245 -1.42 -25.42 0.85
CA TRP A 245 -1.20 -26.73 1.46
C TRP A 245 -0.25 -27.60 0.65
N GLU A 246 0.17 -28.74 1.23
CA GLU A 246 0.91 -29.78 0.50
C GLU A 246 -0.05 -30.88 0.02
N PRO A 247 0.29 -31.63 -1.04
CA PRO A 247 -0.45 -32.85 -1.35
C PRO A 247 -0.42 -33.82 -0.15
N PRO A 248 -1.42 -34.70 -0.01
CA PRO A 248 -1.38 -35.78 0.96
C PRO A 248 -0.13 -36.65 0.78
N SER A 249 0.39 -37.24 1.86
CA SER A 249 1.60 -38.08 1.81
C SER A 249 1.51 -39.15 0.73
N GLY A 250 2.55 -39.26 -0.09
CA GLY A 250 2.71 -40.18 -1.21
C GLY A 250 2.18 -39.69 -2.54
N GLN A 251 1.61 -38.48 -2.58
CA GLN A 251 0.91 -37.96 -3.75
C GLN A 251 1.70 -36.80 -4.37
N ILE A 252 1.54 -36.70 -5.68
CA ILE A 252 2.05 -35.54 -6.41
C ILE A 252 1.01 -34.41 -6.32
N PRO A 253 1.42 -33.14 -6.39
CA PRO A 253 0.50 -32.04 -6.60
C PRO A 253 -0.40 -32.25 -7.82
N LEU A 254 -1.66 -31.89 -7.66
CA LEU A 254 -2.59 -31.74 -8.77
C LEU A 254 -2.16 -30.60 -9.70
N GLY A 255 -2.50 -30.73 -10.99
CA GLY A 255 -2.15 -29.77 -12.04
C GLY A 255 -0.92 -30.15 -12.85
N ILE A 256 -0.15 -31.16 -12.44
CA ILE A 256 0.99 -31.68 -13.20
C ILE A 256 0.48 -32.51 -14.39
N GLU A 257 0.78 -32.11 -15.63
CA GLU A 257 0.62 -32.99 -16.78
C GLU A 257 1.52 -34.23 -16.60
N LYS A 258 0.93 -35.43 -16.69
CA LYS A 258 1.54 -36.74 -16.39
C LYS A 258 2.87 -37.08 -17.11
N GLU A 259 3.40 -36.21 -17.96
CA GLU A 259 4.61 -36.43 -18.75
C GLU A 259 5.87 -35.71 -18.20
N HIS A 260 5.76 -34.82 -17.21
CA HIS A 260 6.89 -33.98 -16.81
C HIS A 260 7.42 -34.36 -15.42
N LYS A 261 8.66 -34.87 -15.40
CA LYS A 261 9.39 -35.22 -14.17
C LYS A 261 9.74 -33.93 -13.41
N PRO A 262 9.63 -33.91 -12.08
CA PRO A 262 9.99 -32.76 -11.27
C PRO A 262 11.45 -32.38 -11.52
N ALA A 263 11.71 -31.09 -11.72
CA ALA A 263 13.04 -30.53 -11.51
C ALA A 263 13.44 -30.87 -10.07
N ALA A 264 14.60 -31.50 -9.92
CA ALA A 264 15.10 -31.97 -8.65
C ALA A 264 14.85 -30.95 -7.53
N LEU A 265 14.17 -31.40 -6.48
CA LEU A 265 14.22 -30.78 -5.16
C LEU A 265 15.64 -30.29 -4.95
N PHE A 266 15.81 -28.99 -4.74
CA PHE A 266 17.05 -28.41 -4.24
C PHE A 266 17.39 -29.16 -2.96
N SER A 267 18.22 -30.21 -3.08
CA SER A 267 18.95 -30.75 -1.96
C SER A 267 19.72 -29.56 -1.41
N SER A 268 19.59 -29.38 -0.11
CA SER A 268 20.26 -28.35 0.68
C SER A 268 21.76 -28.33 0.38
N ALA A 269 22.17 -27.54 -0.60
CA ALA A 269 23.55 -27.10 -0.79
C ALA A 269 23.86 -25.87 0.09
N SER A 270 23.14 -25.70 1.20
CA SER A 270 23.25 -24.55 2.08
C SER A 270 23.26 -24.94 3.55
N ASP A 271 24.05 -25.94 3.94
CA ASP A 271 24.64 -25.95 5.30
C ASP A 271 25.84 -26.90 5.41
N ASP A 272 26.95 -26.60 4.73
CA ASP A 272 28.15 -27.45 4.80
C ASP A 272 29.44 -26.63 4.91
N ARG A 273 29.37 -25.53 5.67
CA ARG A 273 30.53 -24.65 5.94
C ARG A 273 31.10 -24.76 7.35
N ASN A 274 30.66 -25.69 8.22
CA ASN A 274 31.23 -25.71 9.56
C ASN A 274 31.17 -27.03 10.37
N ASP A 275 31.56 -28.17 9.81
CA ASP A 275 31.90 -29.32 10.66
C ASP A 275 33.16 -30.07 10.18
N ASN A 276 34.13 -30.19 11.10
CA ASN A 276 35.42 -30.86 10.93
C ASN A 276 35.25 -32.39 10.89
N VAL A 277 34.66 -32.93 9.82
CA VAL A 277 34.58 -34.39 9.59
C VAL A 277 35.50 -34.80 8.44
N ASN A 278 36.30 -35.85 8.66
CA ASN A 278 37.34 -36.35 7.76
C ASN A 278 36.87 -36.56 6.31
N GLU A 279 37.62 -36.00 5.35
CA GLU A 279 37.32 -36.02 3.90
C GLU A 279 37.17 -37.43 3.30
N ARG A 280 37.73 -38.47 3.92
CA ARG A 280 37.56 -39.88 3.47
C ARG A 280 36.14 -40.41 3.69
N GLU A 281 35.50 -40.10 4.81
CA GLU A 281 34.10 -40.51 5.08
C GLU A 281 33.10 -39.71 4.24
N ARG A 282 33.48 -38.51 3.79
CA ARG A 282 32.70 -37.66 2.86
C ARG A 282 32.78 -38.17 1.42
N ALA A 283 33.93 -38.72 1.02
CA ALA A 283 34.14 -39.33 -0.29
C ALA A 283 33.47 -40.70 -0.43
N GLU A 284 33.46 -41.52 0.62
CA GLU A 284 32.75 -42.81 0.65
C GLU A 284 31.22 -42.62 0.63
N ARG A 285 30.69 -41.58 1.31
CA ARG A 285 29.27 -41.18 1.21
C ARG A 285 28.89 -40.73 -0.20
N LYS A 286 29.66 -39.82 -0.81
CA LYS A 286 29.42 -39.35 -2.19
C LYS A 286 29.60 -40.41 -3.29
N LEU A 287 30.34 -41.49 -3.01
CA LEU A 287 30.45 -42.63 -3.92
C LEU A 287 29.27 -43.59 -3.74
N ASN A 288 28.80 -43.80 -2.51
CA ASN A 288 27.59 -44.55 -2.23
C ASN A 288 26.32 -43.84 -2.74
N ASP A 289 26.24 -42.52 -2.64
CA ASP A 289 25.10 -41.74 -3.15
C ASP A 289 24.99 -41.80 -4.67
N ARG A 290 26.12 -41.74 -5.39
CA ARG A 290 26.15 -41.85 -6.86
C ARG A 290 25.90 -43.25 -7.40
N ILE A 291 26.21 -44.30 -6.62
CA ILE A 291 25.85 -45.69 -6.96
C ILE A 291 24.37 -45.96 -6.62
N ARG A 292 23.81 -45.28 -5.62
CA ARG A 292 22.38 -45.36 -5.27
C ARG A 292 21.49 -44.70 -6.32
N GLU A 293 21.86 -43.52 -6.84
CA GLU A 293 21.04 -42.76 -7.80
C GLU A 293 20.72 -43.50 -9.12
N SER A 294 21.59 -44.42 -9.56
CA SER A 294 21.37 -45.21 -10.78
C SER A 294 20.50 -46.46 -10.60
N ASP A 295 20.24 -46.89 -9.37
CA ASP A 295 19.48 -48.11 -9.02
C ASP A 295 18.30 -47.86 -8.05
N LEU A 296 18.03 -46.61 -7.68
CA LEU A 296 16.84 -46.25 -6.90
C LEU A 296 15.58 -46.55 -7.74
N PRO A 297 14.56 -47.20 -7.16
CA PRO A 297 13.20 -47.07 -7.69
C PRO A 297 12.93 -45.57 -7.82
N GLN A 298 12.46 -45.13 -8.99
CA GLN A 298 11.86 -43.79 -9.16
C GLN A 298 10.99 -43.48 -7.93
N PRO A 299 10.86 -42.22 -7.46
CA PRO A 299 9.89 -41.90 -6.42
C PRO A 299 8.54 -42.48 -6.83
N MET A 300 8.14 -43.55 -6.15
CA MET A 300 6.99 -44.35 -6.54
C MET A 300 5.76 -43.55 -6.12
N ILE A 301 5.17 -42.85 -7.09
CA ILE A 301 3.85 -42.22 -6.99
C ILE A 301 2.92 -43.24 -6.35
N SER A 302 2.22 -42.85 -5.28
CA SER A 302 1.13 -43.67 -4.74
C SER A 302 0.24 -44.15 -5.89
N SER A 303 -0.12 -45.44 -5.93
CA SER A 303 -1.01 -45.96 -6.97
C SER A 303 -2.41 -45.31 -6.97
N TYR A 304 -2.72 -44.51 -5.94
CA TYR A 304 -3.93 -43.71 -5.83
C TYR A 304 -3.60 -42.24 -5.54
N GLN A 305 -4.22 -41.35 -6.30
CA GLN A 305 -3.94 -39.91 -6.35
C GLN A 305 -5.24 -39.12 -6.09
N ALA A 306 -5.16 -38.03 -5.33
CA ALA A 306 -6.29 -37.11 -5.19
C ALA A 306 -6.67 -36.56 -6.57
N SER A 307 -7.96 -36.37 -6.82
CA SER A 307 -8.52 -35.81 -8.05
C SER A 307 -8.88 -34.33 -7.92
N SER A 308 -9.17 -33.87 -6.71
CA SER A 308 -9.43 -32.47 -6.36
C SER A 308 -9.36 -32.28 -4.85
N TYR A 309 -9.51 -31.04 -4.39
CA TYR A 309 -9.66 -30.67 -2.98
C TYR A 309 -10.99 -29.96 -2.73
N ARG A 310 -11.41 -30.00 -1.47
CA ARG A 310 -12.52 -29.23 -0.92
C ARG A 310 -12.02 -28.42 0.27
N VAL A 311 -12.37 -27.14 0.28
CA VAL A 311 -12.03 -26.19 1.35
C VAL A 311 -13.26 -25.99 2.21
N TYR A 312 -13.08 -26.14 3.52
CA TYR A 312 -14.11 -25.97 4.52
C TYR A 312 -13.74 -24.81 5.46
N ARG A 313 -14.74 -24.03 5.88
CA ARG A 313 -14.57 -22.85 6.74
C ARG A 313 -15.53 -22.88 7.95
N ALA A 314 -15.06 -22.37 9.08
CA ALA A 314 -15.85 -22.11 10.29
C ALA A 314 -15.44 -20.77 10.91
N VAL A 315 -16.30 -20.21 11.76
CA VAL A 315 -16.02 -19.02 12.61
C VAL A 315 -15.69 -19.41 14.06
N ASP A 316 -15.75 -20.71 14.38
CA ASP A 316 -15.37 -21.29 15.67
C ASP A 316 -14.38 -22.42 15.42
N GLN A 317 -13.34 -22.50 16.25
CA GLN A 317 -12.29 -23.52 16.18
C GLN A 317 -12.84 -24.95 16.21
N SER A 318 -13.92 -25.17 16.95
CA SER A 318 -14.61 -26.46 17.11
C SER A 318 -15.60 -26.78 15.98
N GLY A 319 -15.86 -25.81 15.09
CA GLY A 319 -16.86 -25.92 14.03
C GLY A 319 -18.26 -25.44 14.46
N PRO A 320 -19.31 -25.76 13.70
CA PRO A 320 -19.31 -26.65 12.53
C PRO A 320 -18.58 -26.04 11.32
N PHE A 321 -17.91 -26.89 10.56
CA PHE A 321 -17.24 -26.52 9.30
C PHE A 321 -18.21 -26.66 8.12
N SER A 322 -18.36 -25.61 7.33
CA SER A 322 -19.19 -25.59 6.12
C SER A 322 -18.32 -25.62 4.87
N LEU A 323 -18.80 -26.27 3.81
CA LEU A 323 -18.11 -26.30 2.52
C LEU A 323 -18.05 -24.87 1.96
N LEU A 324 -16.83 -24.38 1.71
CA LEU A 324 -16.58 -23.08 1.11
C LEU A 324 -16.34 -23.20 -0.38
N ALA A 325 -15.49 -24.15 -0.78
CA ALA A 325 -15.13 -24.37 -2.18
C ALA A 325 -14.89 -25.85 -2.46
N SER A 326 -15.15 -26.27 -3.70
CA SER A 326 -15.00 -27.64 -4.18
C SER A 326 -14.37 -27.68 -5.55
N ASN A 327 -13.88 -28.86 -5.96
CA ASN A 327 -13.19 -29.06 -7.24
C ASN A 327 -11.97 -28.16 -7.37
N ILE A 328 -11.25 -27.96 -6.27
CA ILE A 328 -9.99 -27.23 -6.30
C ILE A 328 -8.92 -28.17 -6.85
N GLU A 329 -8.39 -27.86 -8.02
CA GLU A 329 -7.42 -28.71 -8.73
C GLU A 329 -5.96 -28.30 -8.45
N LYS A 330 -5.75 -27.48 -7.42
CA LYS A 330 -4.45 -26.91 -7.04
C LYS A 330 -4.28 -26.94 -5.53
N GLN A 331 -3.07 -26.67 -5.06
CA GLN A 331 -2.74 -26.68 -3.62
C GLN A 331 -2.82 -25.30 -2.97
N PHE A 332 -3.58 -24.40 -3.58
CA PHE A 332 -3.86 -23.08 -3.04
C PHE A 332 -5.28 -22.65 -3.35
N TYR A 333 -5.79 -21.74 -2.55
CA TYR A 333 -7.11 -21.12 -2.71
C TYR A 333 -7.11 -19.76 -2.02
N ARG A 334 -7.82 -18.77 -2.56
CA ARG A 334 -8.03 -17.49 -1.88
C ARG A 334 -9.50 -17.35 -1.52
N ASP A 335 -9.79 -17.24 -0.23
CA ASP A 335 -11.15 -17.00 0.27
C ASP A 335 -11.49 -15.51 0.22
N ASP A 336 -11.91 -15.01 -0.94
CA ASP A 336 -12.31 -13.60 -1.16
C ASP A 336 -13.71 -13.26 -0.59
N THR A 337 -14.29 -14.15 0.21
CA THR A 337 -15.57 -13.93 0.89
C THR A 337 -15.41 -13.65 2.38
N ALA A 338 -14.17 -13.59 2.87
CA ALA A 338 -13.86 -13.38 4.26
C ALA A 338 -14.08 -11.91 4.66
N GLN A 339 -14.70 -11.68 5.81
CA GLN A 339 -14.90 -10.32 6.34
C GLN A 339 -13.77 -9.91 7.27
N ASN A 340 -13.29 -8.67 7.12
CA ASN A 340 -12.25 -8.08 7.96
C ASN A 340 -12.60 -8.14 9.46
N GLY A 341 -11.58 -8.39 10.29
CA GLY A 341 -11.72 -8.43 11.75
C GLY A 341 -12.29 -9.72 12.34
N LEU A 342 -12.71 -10.70 11.52
CA LEU A 342 -13.16 -12.02 11.98
C LEU A 342 -12.08 -13.08 11.75
N THR A 343 -11.76 -13.87 12.78
CA THR A 343 -10.88 -15.03 12.63
C THR A 343 -11.67 -16.19 12.01
N TYR A 344 -11.17 -16.70 10.89
CA TYR A 344 -11.72 -17.88 10.22
C TYR A 344 -10.83 -19.08 10.46
N TYR A 345 -11.47 -20.25 10.51
CA TYR A 345 -10.85 -21.54 10.71
C TYR A 345 -11.09 -22.42 9.48
N TYR A 346 -10.02 -22.98 8.94
CA TYR A 346 -10.03 -23.72 7.69
C TYR A 346 -9.58 -25.17 7.87
N LYS A 347 -10.23 -26.07 7.13
CA LYS A 347 -9.81 -27.45 6.95
C LYS A 347 -9.96 -27.84 5.48
N ILE A 348 -9.08 -28.71 5.02
CA ILE A 348 -9.03 -29.16 3.63
C ILE A 348 -9.21 -30.66 3.59
N LYS A 349 -9.97 -31.12 2.61
CA LYS A 349 -10.10 -32.54 2.29
C LYS A 349 -9.63 -32.80 0.88
N ALA A 350 -8.82 -33.82 0.70
CA ALA A 350 -8.56 -34.40 -0.62
C ALA A 350 -9.76 -35.24 -1.07
N VAL A 351 -10.03 -35.28 -2.37
CA VAL A 351 -11.12 -36.05 -2.98
C VAL A 351 -10.52 -37.11 -3.89
N TYR A 352 -10.92 -38.37 -3.70
CA TYR A 352 -10.43 -39.53 -4.43
C TYR A 352 -11.58 -40.25 -5.09
N ASP A 353 -11.59 -40.30 -6.42
CA ASP A 353 -12.66 -40.96 -7.19
C ASP A 353 -14.06 -40.45 -6.79
N GLY A 354 -14.17 -39.15 -6.49
CA GLY A 354 -15.40 -38.51 -6.01
C GLY A 354 -15.71 -38.67 -4.52
N VAL A 355 -14.90 -39.40 -3.76
CA VAL A 355 -15.08 -39.63 -2.31
C VAL A 355 -14.11 -38.76 -1.50
N GLU A 356 -14.61 -38.07 -0.48
CA GLU A 356 -13.77 -37.28 0.40
C GLU A 356 -12.91 -38.14 1.34
N GLY A 357 -11.64 -37.75 1.49
CA GLY A 357 -10.76 -38.24 2.54
C GLY A 357 -11.01 -37.55 3.89
N ASP A 358 -10.02 -37.67 4.78
CA ASP A 358 -10.04 -37.05 6.10
C ASP A 358 -9.80 -35.54 6.03
N PHE A 359 -10.11 -34.85 7.13
CA PHE A 359 -9.77 -33.44 7.30
C PHE A 359 -8.28 -33.25 7.59
N SER A 360 -7.71 -32.21 7.01
CA SER A 360 -6.39 -31.69 7.35
C SER A 360 -6.31 -31.23 8.82
N ALA A 361 -5.09 -30.90 9.26
CA ALA A 361 -4.89 -30.04 10.40
C ALA A 361 -5.63 -28.70 10.23
N LEU A 362 -5.99 -28.09 11.35
CA LEU A 362 -6.69 -26.82 11.39
C LEU A 362 -5.72 -25.68 11.03
N ALA A 363 -6.11 -24.84 10.08
CA ALA A 363 -5.46 -23.56 9.83
C ALA A 363 -6.39 -22.41 10.24
N SER A 364 -5.84 -21.25 10.60
CA SER A 364 -6.64 -20.07 10.92
C SER A 364 -5.94 -18.78 10.53
N ALA A 365 -6.72 -17.79 10.12
CA ALA A 365 -6.25 -16.46 9.79
C ALA A 365 -7.34 -15.43 10.02
N SER A 366 -6.95 -14.16 10.14
CA SER A 366 -7.87 -13.02 10.23
C SER A 366 -7.53 -12.01 9.13
N PRO A 367 -8.44 -11.70 8.19
CA PRO A 367 -8.29 -10.61 7.24
C PRO A 367 -8.39 -9.25 7.95
N ALA A 368 -7.81 -8.21 7.35
CA ALA A 368 -7.71 -6.87 7.92
C ALA A 368 -8.03 -5.79 6.89
N GLU A 369 -8.78 -4.76 7.31
CA GLU A 369 -9.16 -3.64 6.44
C GLU A 369 -7.93 -2.91 5.90
N GLY A 370 -7.88 -2.75 4.57
CA GLY A 370 -6.72 -2.18 3.87
C GLY A 370 -5.44 -3.05 3.89
N GLY A 371 -5.51 -4.24 4.48
CA GLY A 371 -4.38 -5.14 4.62
C GLY A 371 -3.88 -5.72 3.29
N GLN A 372 -2.57 -5.73 3.08
CA GLN A 372 -1.92 -6.10 1.80
C GLN A 372 -2.58 -5.47 0.56
N ARG A 373 -3.16 -4.28 0.70
CA ARG A 373 -3.75 -3.50 -0.38
C ARG A 373 -3.08 -2.14 -0.44
N ILE A 374 -2.57 -1.80 -1.62
CA ILE A 374 -2.00 -0.48 -1.92
C ILE A 374 -2.94 0.20 -2.91
N VAL A 375 -3.21 1.48 -2.69
CA VAL A 375 -3.89 2.34 -3.65
C VAL A 375 -2.90 3.41 -4.04
N SER A 376 -2.30 3.29 -5.23
CA SER A 376 -1.39 4.32 -5.71
C SER A 376 -2.23 5.52 -6.16
N PRO A 377 -1.99 6.73 -5.63
CA PRO A 377 -2.72 7.92 -6.05
C PRO A 377 -2.37 8.27 -7.50
N TRP A 378 -3.32 8.91 -8.19
CA TRP A 378 -3.08 9.48 -9.50
C TRP A 378 -2.38 10.84 -9.34
N LYS A 379 -1.36 11.14 -10.14
CA LYS A 379 -0.61 12.41 -10.11
C LYS A 379 -0.33 12.97 -11.50
N PHE A 380 -0.11 14.28 -11.56
CA PHE A 380 0.40 14.98 -12.75
C PHE A 380 1.92 14.88 -12.90
N GLN A 381 2.61 14.69 -11.78
CA GLN A 381 4.06 14.67 -11.69
C GLN A 381 4.65 13.40 -12.27
N SER A 382 5.71 13.55 -13.06
CA SER A 382 6.65 12.46 -13.37
C SER A 382 7.95 12.73 -12.60
N PRO A 383 8.43 11.82 -11.74
CA PRO A 383 9.68 12.01 -11.01
C PRO A 383 10.88 11.97 -11.97
N GLU A 384 11.92 12.77 -11.71
CA GLU A 384 13.18 12.65 -12.44
C GLU A 384 13.92 11.42 -11.93
N LEU A 385 14.00 10.37 -12.76
CA LEU A 385 14.72 9.15 -12.41
C LEU A 385 16.23 9.41 -12.28
N ASN A 386 16.68 9.71 -11.06
CA ASN A 386 18.08 9.96 -10.71
C ASN A 386 18.58 9.05 -9.56
N GLY A 387 17.69 8.22 -9.00
CA GLY A 387 17.96 7.28 -7.91
C GLY A 387 17.91 7.93 -6.54
N LEU A 388 17.43 9.16 -6.42
CA LEU A 388 17.26 9.90 -5.17
C LEU A 388 15.79 10.23 -4.99
N LEU A 389 15.21 9.82 -3.87
CA LEU A 389 13.84 10.18 -3.54
C LEU A 389 13.84 11.63 -3.05
N GLN A 390 13.69 12.57 -3.97
CA GLN A 390 13.51 13.97 -3.59
C GLN A 390 12.12 14.14 -2.96
N PRO A 391 12.03 14.85 -1.81
CA PRO A 391 10.76 15.01 -1.10
C PRO A 391 9.62 15.52 -1.98
N ASP A 392 9.91 16.46 -2.86
CA ASP A 392 8.98 17.06 -3.81
C ASP A 392 8.50 16.09 -4.89
N GLU A 393 9.37 15.21 -5.39
CA GLU A 393 9.07 14.20 -6.42
C GLU A 393 8.14 13.09 -5.93
N TRP A 394 8.27 12.74 -4.64
CA TRP A 394 7.57 11.62 -4.03
C TRP A 394 6.55 12.06 -2.97
N SER A 395 6.34 13.37 -2.77
CA SER A 395 5.35 13.89 -1.82
C SER A 395 3.94 13.40 -2.16
N ASN A 396 3.11 13.07 -1.17
CA ASN A 396 1.77 12.49 -1.40
C ASN A 396 1.74 11.18 -2.22
N ALA A 397 2.87 10.52 -2.47
CA ALA A 397 2.87 9.14 -2.94
C ALA A 397 2.28 8.24 -1.84
N TYR A 398 1.66 7.12 -2.22
CA TYR A 398 1.37 6.09 -1.23
C TYR A 398 2.70 5.57 -0.70
N SER A 399 2.86 5.45 0.62
CA SER A 399 4.08 4.89 1.21
C SER A 399 3.76 3.82 2.25
N ILE A 400 4.60 2.80 2.32
CA ILE A 400 4.46 1.70 3.27
C ILE A 400 5.82 1.14 3.67
N LEU A 401 5.97 0.79 4.96
CA LEU A 401 7.12 0.05 5.43
C LEU A 401 7.05 -1.39 4.94
N ILE A 402 8.05 -1.78 4.15
CA ILE A 402 8.22 -3.15 3.63
C ILE A 402 9.40 -3.85 4.33
N THR A 403 9.79 -3.35 5.49
CA THR A 403 10.99 -3.76 6.22
C THR A 403 10.93 -5.26 6.54
N ARG A 404 12.03 -5.99 6.28
CA ARG A 404 12.11 -7.41 6.62
C ARG A 404 11.83 -7.62 8.11
N PRO A 405 11.02 -8.63 8.50
CA PRO A 405 10.79 -8.98 9.90
C PRO A 405 12.09 -9.15 10.68
N GLY A 406 12.23 -8.42 11.80
CA GLY A 406 13.41 -8.45 12.67
C GLY A 406 14.53 -7.48 12.30
N SER A 407 14.44 -6.72 11.20
CA SER A 407 15.35 -5.62 10.89
C SER A 407 15.02 -4.37 11.71
N SER A 408 16.06 -3.66 12.17
CA SER A 408 15.92 -2.35 12.84
C SER A 408 15.98 -1.17 11.89
N SER A 409 16.53 -1.36 10.69
CA SER A 409 16.63 -0.31 9.67
C SER A 409 15.40 -0.34 8.77
N PRO A 410 14.71 0.80 8.59
CA PRO A 410 13.49 0.84 7.80
C PRO A 410 13.77 0.70 6.31
N VAL A 411 12.88 -0.01 5.63
CA VAL A 411 12.78 -0.03 4.17
C VAL A 411 11.37 0.40 3.80
N THR A 412 11.25 1.46 3.01
CA THR A 412 9.96 2.07 2.64
C THR A 412 9.74 1.97 1.14
N LEU A 413 8.57 1.47 0.73
CA LEU A 413 8.10 1.46 -0.65
C LEU A 413 7.19 2.67 -0.85
N TYR A 414 7.42 3.40 -1.94
CA TYR A 414 6.59 4.50 -2.41
C TYR A 414 5.98 4.14 -3.76
N GLY A 415 4.78 4.63 -4.04
CA GLY A 415 4.21 4.51 -5.37
C GLY A 415 3.03 5.43 -5.65
N PHE A 416 2.94 5.84 -6.91
CA PHE A 416 1.84 6.60 -7.49
C PHE A 416 1.77 6.28 -9.00
N ASN A 417 0.71 6.70 -9.68
CA ASN A 417 0.59 6.52 -11.12
C ASN A 417 0.11 7.81 -11.79
N ASP A 418 0.33 7.92 -13.09
CA ASP A 418 -0.34 8.90 -13.95
C ASP A 418 -1.23 8.13 -14.95
N ASP A 419 -1.59 8.75 -16.08
CA ASP A 419 -2.41 8.07 -17.11
C ASP A 419 -1.67 6.98 -17.89
N ARG A 420 -0.34 6.99 -17.85
CA ARG A 420 0.53 6.18 -18.70
C ARG A 420 1.56 5.38 -17.92
N TYR A 421 1.95 5.80 -16.73
CA TYR A 421 3.05 5.21 -15.99
C TYR A 421 2.67 4.86 -14.55
N LEU A 422 3.19 3.73 -14.08
CA LEU A 422 3.33 3.41 -12.66
C LEU A 422 4.74 3.79 -12.21
N TYR A 423 4.84 4.57 -11.13
CA TYR A 423 6.10 4.94 -10.50
C TYR A 423 6.23 4.25 -9.16
N LEU A 424 7.38 3.62 -8.91
CA LEU A 424 7.72 2.97 -7.66
C LEU A 424 9.09 3.47 -7.19
N ALA A 425 9.26 3.67 -5.89
CA ALA A 425 10.56 3.92 -5.31
C ALA A 425 10.77 3.14 -4.02
N ILE A 426 12.02 2.77 -3.75
CA ILE A 426 12.40 2.07 -2.51
C ILE A 426 13.47 2.89 -1.82
N ASP A 427 13.18 3.25 -0.57
CA ASP A 427 14.13 3.85 0.35
C ASP A 427 14.67 2.76 1.29
N ASP A 428 15.86 2.24 0.99
CA ASP A 428 16.44 1.07 1.66
C ASP A 428 17.54 1.46 2.65
N ALA A 429 17.14 1.97 3.82
CA ALA A 429 18.10 2.33 4.88
C ALA A 429 18.77 1.10 5.53
N ALA A 430 18.35 -0.11 5.16
CA ALA A 430 19.00 -1.35 5.60
C ALA A 430 20.20 -1.74 4.71
N ASN A 431 20.36 -1.11 3.54
CA ASN A 431 21.52 -1.31 2.67
C ASN A 431 22.29 0.01 2.46
N ALA A 432 23.51 0.10 2.99
CA ALA A 432 24.31 1.31 2.91
C ALA A 432 25.12 1.44 1.60
N SER A 433 25.22 0.38 0.81
CA SER A 433 26.00 0.32 -0.43
C SER A 433 25.20 -0.23 -1.61
N LEU A 434 25.63 0.11 -2.82
CA LEU A 434 25.12 -0.48 -4.07
C LEU A 434 26.16 -1.46 -4.60
N ASP A 435 26.08 -2.70 -4.13
CA ASP A 435 26.96 -3.78 -4.53
C ASP A 435 26.49 -4.44 -5.83
N VAL A 436 27.42 -5.06 -6.56
CA VAL A 436 27.06 -5.84 -7.75
C VAL A 436 26.10 -6.94 -7.33
N ASP A 437 25.05 -7.10 -8.14
CA ASP A 437 23.94 -8.02 -7.95
C ASP A 437 22.99 -7.67 -6.78
N ASP A 438 23.03 -6.47 -6.20
CA ASP A 438 21.91 -5.96 -5.38
C ASP A 438 20.64 -5.86 -6.23
N GLN A 439 19.48 -6.27 -5.69
CA GLN A 439 18.31 -6.57 -6.51
C GLN A 439 17.01 -6.00 -5.99
N ILE A 440 16.14 -5.67 -6.95
CA ILE A 440 14.70 -5.57 -6.74
C ILE A 440 14.03 -6.63 -7.62
N GLY A 441 13.10 -7.38 -7.03
CA GLY A 441 12.19 -8.22 -7.78
C GLY A 441 10.76 -7.70 -7.65
N LEU A 442 10.03 -7.63 -8.76
CA LEU A 442 8.61 -7.28 -8.82
C LEU A 442 7.88 -8.35 -9.63
N TYR A 443 7.15 -9.21 -8.95
CA TYR A 443 6.29 -10.25 -9.54
C TYR A 443 4.89 -9.70 -9.67
N PHE A 444 4.23 -9.99 -10.79
CA PHE A 444 2.91 -9.48 -11.07
C PHE A 444 1.97 -10.52 -11.68
N ASP A 445 0.77 -10.59 -11.11
CA ASP A 445 -0.43 -11.24 -11.62
C ASP A 445 -1.35 -10.11 -12.11
N LYS A 446 -1.41 -9.90 -13.42
CA LYS A 446 -2.03 -8.70 -14.01
C LYS A 446 -3.53 -8.85 -14.17
N ASP A 447 -4.04 -10.07 -14.32
CA ASP A 447 -5.46 -10.33 -14.53
C ASP A 447 -6.19 -10.82 -13.27
N LEU A 448 -5.44 -11.02 -12.17
CA LEU A 448 -5.91 -11.40 -10.84
C LEU A 448 -6.61 -12.76 -10.82
N ASP A 449 -6.28 -13.65 -11.76
CA ASP A 449 -6.86 -14.98 -11.80
C ASP A 449 -6.14 -15.99 -10.87
N LEU A 450 -5.07 -15.52 -10.19
CA LEU A 450 -4.22 -16.23 -9.23
C LEU A 450 -3.39 -17.34 -9.88
N LYS A 451 -3.05 -17.20 -11.16
CA LYS A 451 -2.41 -18.23 -11.96
C LYS A 451 -1.35 -17.62 -12.85
N TRP A 452 -0.24 -18.33 -13.00
CA TRP A 452 0.61 -18.06 -14.15
C TRP A 452 -0.06 -18.57 -15.43
N GLY A 453 0.21 -17.89 -16.54
CA GLY A 453 -0.18 -18.36 -17.87
C GLY A 453 0.24 -19.83 -18.07
N VAL A 454 -0.57 -20.62 -18.79
CA VAL A 454 -0.28 -22.07 -18.95
C VAL A 454 0.57 -22.35 -20.18
N ASN A 455 0.41 -21.53 -21.23
CA ASN A 455 0.97 -21.79 -22.55
C ASN A 455 1.88 -20.67 -23.07
N SER A 456 2.12 -19.63 -22.28
CA SER A 456 2.84 -18.42 -22.70
C SER A 456 3.72 -17.89 -21.59
N PHE A 457 4.92 -17.41 -21.96
CA PHE A 457 5.81 -16.65 -21.09
C PHE A 457 5.64 -15.12 -21.24
N ASN A 458 4.67 -14.67 -22.04
CA ASN A 458 4.49 -13.26 -22.36
C ASN A 458 3.21 -12.67 -21.76
N GLU A 459 2.57 -13.39 -20.83
CA GLU A 459 1.35 -12.94 -20.16
C GLU A 459 1.70 -12.27 -18.83
N GLU A 460 2.47 -12.97 -17.99
CA GLU A 460 2.82 -12.56 -16.63
C GLU A 460 4.22 -13.02 -16.25
N GLY A 461 4.74 -12.47 -15.16
CA GLY A 461 6.01 -12.92 -14.62
C GLY A 461 6.60 -11.92 -13.65
N ASN A 462 7.88 -11.60 -13.85
CA ASN A 462 8.56 -10.67 -12.97
C ASN A 462 9.46 -9.69 -13.73
N TYR A 463 9.47 -8.45 -13.25
CA TYR A 463 10.56 -7.53 -13.47
C TYR A 463 11.67 -7.81 -12.45
N TRP A 464 12.89 -7.88 -12.96
CA TRP A 464 14.08 -8.14 -12.16
C TRP A 464 15.09 -7.03 -12.43
N PHE A 465 15.35 -6.24 -11.41
CA PHE A 465 16.33 -5.18 -11.45
C PHE A 465 17.54 -5.63 -10.66
N ALA A 466 18.72 -5.66 -11.29
CA ALA A 466 19.94 -6.08 -10.62
C ALA A 466 21.07 -5.09 -10.90
N ARG A 467 21.81 -4.72 -9.86
CA ARG A 467 22.91 -3.77 -9.96
C ARG A 467 24.06 -4.40 -10.73
N GLY A 468 24.36 -3.88 -11.92
CA GLY A 468 25.61 -4.16 -12.62
C GLY A 468 26.76 -3.34 -12.05
N ASN A 469 27.90 -3.31 -12.76
CA ASN A 469 29.10 -2.58 -12.31
C ASN A 469 28.87 -1.07 -12.08
N SER A 470 27.94 -0.44 -12.81
CA SER A 470 27.68 1.00 -12.72
C SER A 470 26.23 1.41 -12.91
N THR A 471 25.37 0.52 -13.41
CA THR A 471 23.98 0.81 -13.75
C THR A 471 23.07 -0.33 -13.29
N LEU A 472 21.79 -0.03 -13.12
CA LEU A 472 20.78 -1.02 -12.79
C LEU A 472 20.30 -1.71 -14.09
N ASN A 473 20.54 -3.01 -14.21
CA ASN A 473 20.01 -3.81 -15.32
C ASN A 473 18.52 -4.00 -15.12
N LYS A 474 17.73 -3.95 -16.20
CA LYS A 474 16.28 -4.14 -16.16
C LYS A 474 15.89 -5.33 -17.02
N TRP A 475 15.42 -6.38 -16.37
CA TRP A 475 15.02 -7.60 -17.05
C TRP A 475 13.56 -7.91 -16.80
N TYR A 476 12.93 -8.51 -17.81
CA TYR A 476 11.66 -9.19 -17.68
C TYR A 476 11.91 -10.69 -17.81
N ARG A 477 11.24 -11.47 -16.98
CA ARG A 477 11.22 -12.93 -17.07
C ARG A 477 9.77 -13.39 -16.95
N GLY A 478 9.29 -14.02 -18.01
CA GLY A 478 7.98 -14.66 -18.02
C GLY A 478 7.93 -15.88 -17.15
N LEU A 479 6.79 -16.07 -16.48
CA LEU A 479 6.49 -17.24 -15.65
C LEU A 479 5.29 -17.98 -16.23
N ARG A 480 5.29 -19.31 -16.11
CA ARG A 480 4.17 -20.16 -16.50
C ARG A 480 4.01 -21.36 -15.57
N GLY A 481 2.83 -21.96 -15.61
CA GLY A 481 2.52 -23.20 -14.92
C GLY A 481 2.09 -23.01 -13.45
N TRP A 482 2.37 -24.00 -12.60
CA TRP A 482 1.69 -24.14 -11.30
C TRP A 482 2.64 -24.47 -10.15
N TRP A 483 2.54 -23.71 -9.05
CA TRP A 483 3.17 -24.08 -7.79
C TRP A 483 2.54 -25.37 -7.22
N PRO A 484 3.31 -26.29 -6.60
CA PRO A 484 4.74 -26.19 -6.27
C PRO A 484 5.73 -26.74 -7.30
N PHE A 485 5.34 -27.64 -8.21
CA PHE A 485 6.33 -28.42 -8.99
C PHE A 485 6.25 -28.26 -10.50
N ASP A 486 5.35 -27.41 -11.02
CA ASP A 486 5.17 -27.17 -12.46
C ASP A 486 5.42 -25.69 -12.80
N LEU A 487 6.33 -25.04 -12.07
CA LEU A 487 6.72 -23.66 -12.33
C LEU A 487 7.86 -23.63 -13.34
N GLU A 488 7.64 -22.95 -14.45
CA GLU A 488 8.66 -22.70 -15.45
C GLU A 488 8.89 -21.21 -15.63
N TRP A 489 10.09 -20.87 -16.10
CA TRP A 489 10.45 -19.49 -16.41
C TRP A 489 11.27 -19.39 -17.69
N ALA A 490 11.04 -18.31 -18.43
CA ALA A 490 11.82 -18.00 -19.62
C ALA A 490 13.24 -17.54 -19.27
N ASN A 491 14.11 -17.49 -20.28
CA ASN A 491 15.33 -16.69 -20.17
C ASN A 491 14.94 -15.23 -19.98
N ALA A 492 15.69 -14.53 -19.11
CA ALA A 492 15.50 -13.10 -18.89
C ALA A 492 15.78 -12.32 -20.19
N VAL A 493 14.89 -11.39 -20.52
CA VAL A 493 15.00 -10.46 -21.66
C VAL A 493 14.99 -9.02 -21.16
N SER A 494 15.30 -8.05 -22.02
CA SER A 494 15.20 -6.64 -21.64
C SER A 494 13.74 -6.26 -21.36
N ALA A 495 13.50 -5.52 -20.27
CA ALA A 495 12.17 -5.04 -19.92
C ALA A 495 11.79 -3.82 -20.76
N ASN A 496 11.05 -4.03 -21.86
CA ASN A 496 10.53 -2.94 -22.69
C ASN A 496 9.53 -2.08 -21.89
N GLY A 497 9.58 -0.76 -22.10
CA GLY A 497 8.71 0.20 -21.41
C GLY A 497 9.04 0.40 -19.93
N VAL A 498 10.18 -0.11 -19.45
CA VAL A 498 10.58 -0.01 -18.04
C VAL A 498 11.91 0.73 -17.90
N GLU A 499 11.90 1.78 -17.09
CA GLU A 499 13.07 2.54 -16.67
C GLU A 499 13.29 2.36 -15.17
N ALA A 500 14.55 2.33 -14.76
CA ALA A 500 14.92 2.20 -13.36
C ALA A 500 16.35 2.69 -13.12
N VAL A 501 16.58 3.28 -11.97
CA VAL A 501 17.85 3.87 -11.54
C VAL A 501 18.07 3.60 -10.04
N SER A 502 19.33 3.71 -9.60
CA SER A 502 19.66 3.59 -8.18
C SER A 502 20.84 4.47 -7.79
N SER A 503 20.81 4.98 -6.57
CA SER A 503 21.85 5.85 -5.99
C SER A 503 22.07 5.51 -4.51
N THR A 504 23.23 5.91 -3.99
CA THR A 504 23.53 5.94 -2.55
C THR A 504 23.82 7.35 -2.04
N SER A 505 23.54 8.38 -2.85
CA SER A 505 23.92 9.76 -2.50
C SER A 505 23.13 10.33 -1.32
N SER A 506 22.01 9.70 -0.95
CA SER A 506 21.26 9.98 0.28
C SER A 506 21.91 9.42 1.56
N GLY A 507 22.94 8.59 1.43
CA GLY A 507 23.62 7.92 2.55
C GLY A 507 23.31 6.42 2.67
N HIS A 508 22.30 5.94 1.95
CA HIS A 508 21.91 4.54 1.82
C HIS A 508 21.28 4.31 0.47
N THR A 509 20.98 3.05 0.13
CA THR A 509 20.52 2.68 -1.19
C THR A 509 19.09 3.14 -1.45
N GLN A 510 18.90 3.82 -2.58
CA GLN A 510 17.60 4.25 -3.09
C GLN A 510 17.42 3.80 -4.52
N TYR A 511 16.19 3.45 -4.86
CA TYR A 511 15.79 3.01 -6.20
C TYR A 511 14.56 3.78 -6.66
N GLU A 512 14.51 4.11 -7.95
CA GLU A 512 13.33 4.65 -8.61
C GLU A 512 13.05 3.86 -9.89
N ILE A 513 11.78 3.54 -10.12
CA ILE A 513 11.31 2.69 -11.20
C ILE A 513 10.09 3.36 -11.85
N LYS A 514 10.05 3.33 -13.18
CA LYS A 514 8.95 3.80 -14.02
C LYS A 514 8.56 2.70 -14.99
N ILE A 515 7.28 2.33 -15.00
CA ILE A 515 6.72 1.27 -15.85
C ILE A 515 5.64 1.88 -16.74
N ASP A 516 5.83 1.83 -18.06
CA ASP A 516 4.83 2.21 -19.07
C ASP A 516 3.68 1.20 -19.04
N LEU A 517 2.49 1.65 -18.66
CA LEU A 517 1.30 0.84 -18.51
C LEU A 517 0.80 0.29 -19.85
N ASP A 518 1.03 1.00 -20.96
CA ASP A 518 0.56 0.61 -22.30
C ASP A 518 1.60 -0.20 -23.09
N ASN A 519 2.90 0.07 -22.88
CA ASN A 519 3.98 -0.46 -23.72
C ASN A 519 4.88 -1.50 -23.02
N SER A 520 4.60 -1.83 -21.77
CA SER A 520 5.26 -2.92 -21.04
C SER A 520 4.38 -4.18 -21.00
N ILE A 521 4.93 -5.32 -20.55
CA ILE A 521 4.16 -6.57 -20.38
C ILE A 521 3.05 -6.42 -19.35
N LEU A 522 3.18 -5.46 -18.43
CA LEU A 522 2.16 -5.18 -17.42
C LEU A 522 0.80 -4.87 -18.06
N ASP A 523 0.79 -4.16 -19.22
CA ASP A 523 -0.37 -3.93 -20.09
C ASP A 523 -1.67 -3.67 -19.30
N SER A 524 -1.67 -2.54 -18.59
CA SER A 524 -2.67 -2.20 -17.57
C SER A 524 -3.17 -0.77 -17.77
N SER A 525 -4.17 -0.34 -17.02
CA SER A 525 -4.73 1.01 -17.15
C SER A 525 -5.08 1.62 -15.79
N PRO A 526 -5.01 2.95 -15.63
CA PRO A 526 -5.54 3.62 -14.45
C PRO A 526 -6.99 3.23 -14.18
N GLY A 527 -7.30 2.91 -12.92
CA GLY A 527 -8.59 2.37 -12.48
C GLY A 527 -8.64 0.84 -12.36
N SER A 528 -7.59 0.13 -12.79
CA SER A 528 -7.48 -1.34 -12.64
C SER A 528 -6.73 -1.76 -11.37
N ASP A 529 -6.85 -3.03 -11.02
CA ASP A 529 -6.12 -3.66 -9.91
C ASP A 529 -5.09 -4.66 -10.46
N LEU A 530 -3.95 -4.78 -9.80
CA LEU A 530 -2.88 -5.74 -10.08
C LEU A 530 -2.56 -6.58 -8.83
N GLY A 531 -2.12 -7.81 -9.00
CA GLY A 531 -1.58 -8.65 -7.94
C GLY A 531 -0.06 -8.51 -7.93
N LEU A 532 0.54 -8.00 -6.85
CA LEU A 532 1.99 -7.77 -6.79
C LEU A 532 2.68 -8.44 -5.60
N TYR A 533 3.89 -8.92 -5.84
CA TYR A 533 4.89 -9.19 -4.81
C TYR A 533 6.19 -8.47 -5.17
N LEU A 534 6.70 -7.67 -4.24
CA LEU A 534 7.93 -6.90 -4.40
C LEU A 534 8.93 -7.26 -3.30
N TYR A 535 10.22 -7.28 -3.64
CA TYR A 535 11.31 -7.37 -2.65
C TYR A 535 12.51 -6.50 -3.02
N SER A 536 13.29 -6.13 -1.99
CA SER A 536 14.65 -5.60 -2.09
C SER A 536 15.63 -6.60 -1.45
N PHE A 537 16.79 -6.80 -2.07
CA PHE A 537 17.79 -7.78 -1.66
C PHE A 537 19.19 -7.19 -1.73
N ALA A 538 19.90 -7.21 -0.60
CA ALA A 538 21.31 -6.85 -0.50
C ALA A 538 22.17 -8.10 -0.70
N MET A 539 22.89 -8.15 -1.82
CA MET A 539 23.59 -9.35 -2.26
C MET A 539 24.86 -9.62 -1.44
N ALA A 540 25.60 -8.56 -1.09
CA ALA A 540 26.80 -8.68 -0.26
C ALA A 540 26.53 -9.43 1.06
N ASP A 541 25.34 -9.21 1.63
CA ASP A 541 24.88 -9.85 2.86
C ASP A 541 24.01 -11.09 2.62
N SER A 542 23.64 -11.35 1.36
CA SER A 542 22.72 -12.42 0.95
C SER A 542 21.38 -12.39 1.72
N ILE A 543 20.82 -11.19 1.88
CA ILE A 543 19.65 -10.96 2.74
C ILE A 543 18.59 -10.11 2.02
N TYR A 544 17.32 -10.47 2.22
CA TYR A 544 16.22 -9.57 1.89
C TYR A 544 16.25 -8.39 2.86
N THR A 545 16.23 -7.17 2.36
CA THR A 545 16.14 -5.95 3.17
C THR A 545 14.69 -5.52 3.34
N GLY A 546 13.87 -5.71 2.30
CA GLY A 546 12.42 -5.51 2.36
C GLY A 546 11.62 -6.44 1.44
N ALA A 547 10.35 -6.67 1.78
CA ALA A 547 9.39 -7.40 0.97
C ALA A 547 7.94 -7.00 1.26
N TRP A 548 7.10 -7.01 0.24
CA TRP A 548 5.66 -6.78 0.33
C TRP A 548 4.88 -7.68 -0.64
N PRO A 549 3.90 -8.47 -0.16
CA PRO A 549 3.60 -8.77 1.25
C PRO A 549 4.76 -9.47 1.99
N SER A 550 5.10 -9.00 3.19
CA SER A 550 6.22 -9.56 3.96
C SER A 550 5.97 -10.98 4.48
N ASP A 551 4.70 -11.37 4.65
CA ASP A 551 4.31 -12.68 5.17
C ASP A 551 4.76 -13.82 4.27
N ILE A 552 4.96 -13.56 2.97
CA ILE A 552 5.51 -14.51 2.02
C ILE A 552 6.90 -15.01 2.47
N LEU A 553 7.73 -14.13 3.05
CA LEU A 553 9.06 -14.52 3.55
C LEU A 553 9.01 -15.47 4.76
N SER A 554 7.86 -15.52 5.45
CA SER A 554 7.62 -16.43 6.58
C SER A 554 6.97 -17.76 6.16
N ALA A 555 6.68 -17.92 4.87
CA ALA A 555 6.15 -19.16 4.35
C ALA A 555 7.16 -20.31 4.54
N PRO A 556 6.69 -21.51 4.88
CA PRO A 556 7.58 -22.66 5.07
C PRO A 556 8.18 -23.16 3.75
N TRP A 557 7.59 -22.78 2.61
CA TRP A 557 8.08 -23.11 1.28
C TRP A 557 8.99 -22.01 0.75
N LYS A 558 10.21 -22.40 0.33
CA LYS A 558 11.24 -21.47 -0.14
C LYS A 558 10.87 -20.75 -1.45
N ASP A 559 9.90 -21.26 -2.17
CA ASP A 559 9.40 -20.80 -3.46
C ASP A 559 8.01 -20.13 -3.37
N ALA A 560 7.52 -19.85 -2.15
CA ALA A 560 6.21 -19.21 -1.92
C ALA A 560 6.07 -17.84 -2.60
N TRP A 561 7.18 -17.16 -2.88
CA TRP A 561 7.20 -15.90 -3.64
C TRP A 561 6.76 -16.06 -5.10
N MET A 562 6.70 -17.28 -5.63
CA MET A 562 6.17 -17.59 -6.97
C MET A 562 4.67 -17.90 -6.96
N MET A 563 3.94 -17.56 -5.89
CA MET A 563 2.52 -17.89 -5.75
C MET A 563 1.64 -16.63 -5.88
N PRO A 564 0.96 -16.42 -7.02
CA PRO A 564 0.04 -15.30 -7.21
C PRO A 564 -1.05 -15.21 -6.13
N ALA A 565 -1.48 -16.36 -5.62
CA ALA A 565 -2.44 -16.44 -4.52
C ALA A 565 -1.99 -15.73 -3.22
N LEU A 566 -0.69 -15.46 -3.05
CA LEU A 566 -0.14 -14.71 -1.92
C LEU A 566 0.14 -13.24 -2.23
N TYR A 567 -0.06 -12.77 -3.47
CA TYR A 567 0.29 -11.40 -3.84
C TYR A 567 -0.68 -10.38 -3.24
N GLY A 568 -0.15 -9.22 -2.87
CA GLY A 568 -0.96 -8.09 -2.42
C GLY A 568 -1.71 -7.47 -3.60
N ARG A 569 -2.78 -6.71 -3.33
CA ARG A 569 -3.50 -6.00 -4.40
C ARG A 569 -2.97 -4.57 -4.52
N TRP A 570 -2.62 -4.16 -5.72
CA TRP A 570 -2.21 -2.81 -6.06
C TRP A 570 -3.25 -2.17 -6.98
N ALA A 571 -3.99 -1.19 -6.47
CA ALA A 571 -4.99 -0.44 -7.22
C ALA A 571 -4.35 0.79 -7.86
N LEU A 572 -4.39 0.87 -9.18
CA LEU A 572 -3.98 2.06 -9.92
C LEU A 572 -5.14 3.06 -9.87
N SER A 573 -4.98 4.22 -9.25
CA SER A 573 -6.06 5.20 -9.23
C SER A 573 -6.28 5.76 -10.63
N ALA A 574 -7.53 5.81 -11.07
CA ALA A 574 -7.90 6.59 -12.25
C ALA A 574 -7.73 8.09 -11.94
N ARG A 575 -7.58 8.91 -12.98
CA ARG A 575 -7.67 10.35 -12.83
C ARG A 575 -9.05 10.70 -12.25
N ASP A 576 -9.08 11.32 -11.07
CA ASP A 576 -10.32 11.77 -10.44
C ASP A 576 -11.09 12.75 -11.33
N VAL A 577 -12.38 12.93 -11.06
CA VAL A 577 -13.21 13.97 -11.72
C VAL A 577 -12.66 15.37 -11.41
N CYS A 578 -11.91 15.51 -10.29
CA CYS A 578 -11.23 16.74 -9.96
C CYS A 578 -9.93 16.55 -9.17
N PRO A 579 -8.80 16.23 -9.85
CA PRO A 579 -7.54 15.98 -9.18
C PRO A 579 -6.97 17.28 -8.61
N TRP A 580 -6.47 17.19 -7.38
CA TRP A 580 -5.79 18.27 -6.68
C TRP A 580 -4.50 17.75 -6.03
N ILE A 581 -3.53 18.64 -5.88
CA ILE A 581 -2.26 18.38 -5.19
C ILE A 581 -1.99 19.57 -4.26
N SER A 582 -1.37 19.30 -3.11
CA SER A 582 -1.02 20.36 -2.15
C SER A 582 0.45 20.32 -1.79
N ASP A 583 0.98 21.51 -1.53
CA ASP A 583 2.37 21.77 -1.19
C ASP A 583 2.42 22.72 0.03
N ASP A 584 3.29 22.43 0.99
CA ASP A 584 3.35 23.06 2.30
C ASP A 584 4.73 23.68 2.54
N GLU A 585 4.78 24.99 2.82
CA GLU A 585 6.01 25.69 3.16
C GLU A 585 5.94 26.34 4.54
N GLN A 586 6.99 26.13 5.33
CA GLN A 586 7.11 26.73 6.65
C GLN A 586 7.64 28.17 6.52
N ILE A 587 6.82 29.15 6.87
CA ILE A 587 7.19 30.57 6.81
C ILE A 587 7.43 31.11 8.23
N ALA A 588 8.68 31.49 8.49
CA ALA A 588 9.12 32.10 9.76
C ALA A 588 9.94 33.39 9.57
N ALA A 589 10.25 33.76 8.33
CA ALA A 589 11.02 34.95 7.99
C ALA A 589 10.68 35.44 6.57
N THR A 590 11.16 36.63 6.22
CA THR A 590 11.13 37.15 4.85
C THR A 590 12.00 36.29 3.92
N GLY A 591 11.59 36.09 2.68
CA GLY A 591 12.28 35.25 1.70
C GLY A 591 11.39 34.91 0.51
N SER A 592 11.96 34.23 -0.48
CA SER A 592 11.22 33.66 -1.60
C SER A 592 10.93 32.19 -1.29
N PHE A 593 9.66 31.82 -1.36
CA PHE A 593 9.17 30.45 -1.14
C PHE A 593 8.47 30.00 -2.42
N GLU A 594 8.82 28.84 -2.95
CA GLU A 594 8.20 28.31 -4.15
C GLU A 594 7.41 27.06 -3.79
N PHE A 595 6.14 27.02 -4.21
CA PHE A 595 5.29 25.84 -4.09
C PHE A 595 5.33 25.15 -5.46
N ASN A 596 6.33 24.29 -5.64
CA ASN A 596 6.72 23.70 -6.91
C ASN A 596 6.50 22.18 -6.95
N GLU A 597 5.97 21.56 -5.88
CA GLU A 597 5.76 20.10 -5.79
C GLU A 597 4.63 19.59 -6.71
N PHE A 598 4.02 20.44 -7.53
CA PHE A 598 2.91 20.05 -8.42
C PHE A 598 3.35 19.22 -9.63
N GLY A 599 4.60 19.38 -10.06
CA GLY A 599 5.23 18.56 -11.10
C GLY A 599 4.66 18.69 -12.53
N ASP A 600 3.70 19.58 -12.76
CA ASP A 600 3.09 19.85 -14.07
C ASP A 600 3.65 21.12 -14.74
N GLY A 601 4.76 21.66 -14.24
CA GLY A 601 5.42 22.87 -14.75
C GLY A 601 4.75 24.18 -14.31
N ARG A 602 3.54 24.11 -13.74
CA ARG A 602 2.88 25.25 -13.10
C ARG A 602 3.32 25.35 -11.64
N ARG A 603 3.39 26.56 -11.11
CA ARG A 603 3.76 26.80 -9.71
C ARG A 603 3.24 28.13 -9.20
N LEU A 604 2.99 28.18 -7.90
CA LEU A 604 2.77 29.43 -7.17
C LEU A 604 3.99 29.68 -6.29
N GLY A 605 4.48 30.91 -6.25
CA GLY A 605 5.53 31.30 -5.33
C GLY A 605 5.18 32.59 -4.58
N LEU A 606 5.84 32.78 -3.44
CA LEU A 606 5.62 33.87 -2.50
C LEU A 606 6.95 34.56 -2.18
N ASP A 607 7.10 35.81 -2.63
CA ASP A 607 8.20 36.69 -2.23
C ASP A 607 7.78 37.49 -1.00
N VAL A 608 8.04 36.96 0.19
CA VAL A 608 7.63 37.52 1.47
C VAL A 608 8.51 38.71 1.87
N THR A 609 7.91 39.89 1.94
CA THR A 609 8.57 41.17 2.26
C THR A 609 8.37 41.61 3.72
N ALA A 610 7.31 41.12 4.38
CA ALA A 610 7.16 41.22 5.84
C ALA A 610 6.32 40.07 6.39
N VAL A 611 6.69 39.56 7.57
CA VAL A 611 5.96 38.49 8.28
C VAL A 611 5.95 38.74 9.79
N SER A 612 4.86 38.36 10.44
CA SER A 612 4.73 38.33 11.90
C SER A 612 4.13 37.00 12.37
N GLY A 613 4.83 36.32 13.29
CA GLY A 613 4.52 34.96 13.69
C GLY A 613 5.22 33.91 12.81
N ASN A 614 4.98 32.63 13.10
CA ASN A 614 5.56 31.48 12.41
C ASN A 614 4.44 30.50 12.07
N GLY A 615 4.42 29.95 10.87
CA GLY A 615 3.47 28.91 10.51
C GLY A 615 3.61 28.41 9.08
N VAL A 616 2.85 27.38 8.75
CA VAL A 616 2.79 26.76 7.42
C VAL A 616 1.83 27.53 6.52
N ILE A 617 2.24 27.79 5.28
CA ILE A 617 1.36 28.08 4.15
C ILE A 617 1.18 26.81 3.35
N THR A 618 -0.06 26.51 2.97
CA THR A 618 -0.42 25.39 2.10
C THR A 618 -0.99 25.93 0.80
N VAL A 619 -0.47 25.49 -0.33
CA VAL A 619 -1.02 25.80 -1.65
C VAL A 619 -1.59 24.52 -2.26
N THR A 620 -2.89 24.54 -2.56
CA THR A 620 -3.57 23.47 -3.27
C THR A 620 -3.80 23.87 -4.73
N GLN A 621 -3.24 23.12 -5.67
CA GLN A 621 -3.45 23.30 -7.11
C GLN A 621 -4.58 22.37 -7.59
N THR A 622 -5.54 22.90 -8.35
CA THR A 622 -6.65 22.15 -8.95
C THR A 622 -6.69 22.37 -10.47
N ASN A 623 -6.74 21.28 -11.24
CA ASN A 623 -6.66 21.29 -12.71
C ASN A 623 -7.93 20.72 -13.34
N GLY A 624 -8.52 21.42 -14.32
CA GLY A 624 -9.55 20.84 -15.21
C GLY A 624 -10.98 20.79 -14.68
N CYS A 625 -11.25 21.29 -13.49
CA CYS A 625 -12.52 21.13 -12.78
C CYS A 625 -12.71 22.24 -11.74
N LEU A 626 -13.28 23.36 -12.16
CA LEU A 626 -13.44 24.48 -11.25
C LEU A 626 -14.67 24.30 -10.37
N GLN A 627 -14.51 24.46 -9.05
CA GLN A 627 -15.65 24.57 -8.12
C GLN A 627 -16.38 25.92 -8.27
N ASN A 628 -15.68 26.94 -8.80
CA ASN A 628 -16.19 28.27 -9.04
C ASN A 628 -16.40 28.48 -10.55
N PRO A 629 -17.57 28.97 -11.00
CA PRO A 629 -17.83 29.12 -12.43
C PRO A 629 -16.89 30.14 -13.08
N ILE A 630 -16.16 29.72 -14.12
CA ILE A 630 -15.38 30.59 -15.01
C ILE A 630 -15.97 30.48 -16.41
N ASN A 631 -16.43 31.61 -16.95
CA ASN A 631 -16.94 31.73 -18.32
C ASN A 631 -15.99 32.49 -19.26
N ASP A 632 -14.80 32.83 -18.76
CA ASP A 632 -13.82 33.66 -19.46
C ASP A 632 -12.67 32.83 -20.01
N ARG A 633 -11.74 33.50 -20.69
CA ARG A 633 -10.48 32.91 -21.14
C ARG A 633 -9.46 32.95 -20.00
N TYR A 634 -8.90 31.80 -19.64
CA TYR A 634 -8.04 31.64 -18.47
C TYR A 634 -7.12 30.43 -18.64
N ILE A 635 -6.04 30.38 -17.85
CA ILE A 635 -5.24 29.17 -17.68
C ILE A 635 -6.04 28.21 -16.80
N ASN A 636 -6.28 26.98 -17.26
CA ASN A 636 -7.14 25.98 -16.63
C ASN A 636 -6.54 25.39 -15.33
N CYS A 637 -6.37 26.25 -14.32
CA CYS A 637 -5.74 25.98 -13.05
C CYS A 637 -6.23 26.99 -12.00
N VAL A 638 -6.48 26.52 -10.77
CA VAL A 638 -6.73 27.35 -9.58
C VAL A 638 -5.76 26.99 -8.48
N TRP A 639 -5.22 28.02 -7.82
CA TRP A 639 -4.36 27.87 -6.64
C TRP A 639 -5.08 28.39 -5.40
N SER A 640 -5.35 27.50 -4.46
CA SER A 640 -5.93 27.83 -3.17
C SER A 640 -4.83 27.94 -2.14
N VAL A 641 -4.56 29.14 -1.67
CA VAL A 641 -3.54 29.40 -0.64
C VAL A 641 -4.23 29.48 0.72
N SER A 642 -3.77 28.69 1.68
CA SER A 642 -4.25 28.69 3.07
C SER A 642 -3.08 28.83 4.05
N SER A 643 -3.36 29.16 5.32
CA SER A 643 -2.34 29.41 6.34
C SER A 643 -2.73 28.83 7.69
N SER A 644 -1.78 28.23 8.40
CA SER A 644 -1.96 27.77 9.79
C SER A 644 -2.08 28.95 10.78
N SER A 645 -2.63 28.67 11.98
CA SER A 645 -2.99 29.70 12.98
C SER A 645 -1.83 30.49 13.60
N GLY A 646 -0.57 30.13 13.30
CA GLY A 646 0.62 30.78 13.89
C GLY A 646 1.10 32.03 13.13
N LEU A 647 0.63 32.26 11.91
CA LEU A 647 0.91 33.46 11.12
C LEU A 647 -0.13 34.54 11.40
N THR A 648 0.30 35.72 11.88
CA THR A 648 -0.58 36.84 12.24
C THR A 648 -0.61 37.96 11.21
N SER A 649 0.47 38.11 10.43
CA SER A 649 0.49 38.96 9.24
C SER A 649 1.51 38.44 8.23
N LEU A 650 1.16 38.50 6.96
CA LEU A 650 2.04 38.16 5.83
C LEU A 650 1.82 39.20 4.73
N SER A 651 2.89 39.79 4.21
CA SER A 651 2.86 40.61 3.00
C SER A 651 3.98 40.22 2.06
N GLY A 652 3.68 40.16 0.77
CA GLY A 652 4.63 39.75 -0.25
C GLY A 652 4.02 39.72 -1.64
N GLU A 653 4.85 39.43 -2.63
CA GLU A 653 4.40 39.19 -4.00
C GLU A 653 3.97 37.73 -4.15
N VAL A 654 2.78 37.49 -4.72
CA VAL A 654 2.48 36.19 -5.31
C VAL A 654 2.99 36.22 -6.75
N PHE A 655 3.63 35.14 -7.16
CA PHE A 655 3.88 34.88 -8.57
C PHE A 655 3.38 33.51 -8.97
N ILE A 656 2.86 33.43 -10.19
CA ILE A 656 2.37 32.19 -10.78
C ILE A 656 3.16 31.97 -12.06
N SER A 657 3.82 30.83 -12.16
CA SER A 657 4.41 30.36 -13.41
C SER A 657 3.49 29.36 -14.11
N TYR A 658 3.53 29.36 -15.43
CA TYR A 658 2.72 28.52 -16.30
C TYR A 658 3.55 27.97 -17.47
N ASN A 659 3.00 27.01 -18.20
CA ASN A 659 3.64 26.44 -19.39
C ASN A 659 3.21 27.17 -20.67
N ASP A 660 4.03 27.09 -21.72
CA ASP A 660 3.67 27.61 -23.05
C ASP A 660 2.40 26.96 -23.60
N GLU A 661 2.17 25.68 -23.29
CA GLU A 661 0.97 24.94 -23.72
C GLU A 661 -0.31 25.51 -23.10
N ASP A 662 -0.23 26.03 -21.87
CA ASP A 662 -1.36 26.63 -21.14
C ASP A 662 -1.87 27.89 -21.81
N VAL A 663 -0.97 28.60 -22.49
CA VAL A 663 -1.22 29.88 -23.14
C VAL A 663 -1.27 29.78 -24.66
N SER A 664 -1.19 28.56 -25.21
CA SER A 664 -1.19 28.32 -26.66
C SER A 664 -2.38 28.92 -27.42
N SER A 665 -3.51 29.12 -26.73
CA SER A 665 -4.68 29.80 -27.27
C SER A 665 -4.84 31.24 -26.76
N LEU A 666 -4.12 31.66 -25.73
CA LEU A 666 -4.31 32.92 -25.02
C LEU A 666 -3.33 34.01 -25.51
N ASP A 667 -3.68 35.28 -25.31
CA ASP A 667 -2.71 36.38 -25.42
C ASP A 667 -1.97 36.52 -24.09
N GLU A 668 -0.78 35.95 -24.03
CA GLU A 668 0.04 35.90 -22.81
C GLU A 668 0.30 37.28 -22.20
N SER A 669 0.45 38.32 -23.04
CA SER A 669 0.70 39.69 -22.60
C SER A 669 -0.47 40.32 -21.81
N LYS A 670 -1.64 39.68 -21.87
CA LYS A 670 -2.89 40.07 -21.22
C LYS A 670 -3.23 39.22 -20.01
N LEU A 671 -2.33 38.34 -19.57
CA LEU A 671 -2.57 37.51 -18.40
C LEU A 671 -2.59 38.34 -17.12
N GLN A 672 -3.55 38.03 -16.26
CA GLN A 672 -3.83 38.78 -15.06
C GLN A 672 -4.30 37.89 -13.93
N LEU A 673 -3.78 38.16 -12.73
CA LEU A 673 -4.21 37.51 -11.51
C LEU A 673 -5.61 37.98 -11.12
N HIS A 674 -6.48 37.02 -10.82
CA HIS A 674 -7.79 37.24 -10.25
C HIS A 674 -7.93 36.45 -8.97
N ARG A 675 -8.69 36.99 -8.02
CA ARG A 675 -9.04 36.34 -6.75
C ARG A 675 -10.52 36.03 -6.69
N TRP A 676 -10.87 34.84 -6.21
CA TRP A 676 -12.26 34.52 -5.90
C TRP A 676 -12.73 35.20 -4.61
N ASN A 677 -13.88 35.87 -4.64
CA ASN A 677 -14.48 36.51 -3.46
C ASN A 677 -15.66 35.73 -2.84
N GLY A 678 -15.93 34.50 -3.31
CA GLY A 678 -17.10 33.71 -2.92
C GLY A 678 -18.28 33.81 -3.89
N SER A 679 -18.24 34.71 -4.89
CA SER A 679 -19.30 34.84 -5.90
C SER A 679 -18.80 35.18 -7.31
N THR A 680 -17.71 35.94 -7.42
CA THR A 680 -17.12 36.38 -8.69
C THR A 680 -15.60 36.45 -8.59
N TRP A 681 -14.93 36.33 -9.74
CA TRP A 681 -13.49 36.56 -9.84
C TRP A 681 -13.20 38.05 -9.92
N GLN A 682 -12.46 38.55 -8.93
CA GLN A 682 -12.10 39.95 -8.77
C GLN A 682 -10.69 40.19 -9.30
N PHE A 683 -10.54 41.23 -10.09
CA PHE A 683 -9.26 41.59 -10.71
C PHE A 683 -8.24 42.09 -9.67
N GLU A 684 -7.05 41.46 -9.62
CA GLU A 684 -5.94 41.83 -8.71
C GLU A 684 -4.76 42.51 -9.42
N GLY A 685 -4.68 42.44 -10.75
CA GLY A 685 -3.54 42.96 -11.50
C GLY A 685 -2.58 41.87 -11.93
N GLY A 686 -1.35 42.26 -12.27
CA GLY A 686 -0.32 41.33 -12.73
C GLY A 686 0.74 42.02 -13.57
N LEU A 687 2.00 41.73 -13.29
CA LEU A 687 3.12 42.00 -14.17
C LEU A 687 3.44 40.70 -14.91
N VAL A 688 3.21 40.70 -16.22
CA VAL A 688 3.53 39.57 -17.09
C VAL A 688 5.01 39.62 -17.47
N ASN A 689 5.71 38.51 -17.30
CA ASN A 689 7.02 38.25 -17.88
C ASN A 689 6.93 37.02 -18.78
N THR A 690 6.80 37.25 -20.08
CA THR A 690 6.63 36.21 -21.11
C THR A 690 7.92 35.45 -21.45
N VAL A 691 9.07 35.84 -20.87
CA VAL A 691 10.33 35.09 -21.00
C VAL A 691 10.45 34.06 -19.90
N LEU A 692 9.87 34.34 -18.73
CA LEU A 692 9.85 33.46 -17.57
C LEU A 692 8.51 32.73 -17.41
N ASN A 693 7.56 32.93 -18.34
CA ASN A 693 6.18 32.47 -18.26
C ASN A 693 5.59 32.69 -16.87
N ARG A 694 5.65 33.95 -16.39
CA ARG A 694 5.34 34.32 -15.01
C ARG A 694 4.44 35.53 -14.96
N VAL A 695 3.36 35.47 -14.18
CA VAL A 695 2.60 36.64 -13.73
C VAL A 695 2.91 36.88 -12.27
N SER A 696 3.24 38.11 -11.88
CA SER A 696 3.40 38.47 -10.47
C SER A 696 2.50 39.63 -10.05
N ALA A 697 1.95 39.55 -8.84
CA ALA A 697 1.09 40.57 -8.28
C ALA A 697 1.22 40.60 -6.75
N GLN A 698 1.19 41.80 -6.20
CA GLN A 698 1.03 41.96 -4.76
C GLN A 698 -0.42 41.63 -4.41
N VAL A 699 -0.62 40.64 -3.53
CA VAL A 699 -1.96 40.26 -3.04
C VAL A 699 -1.94 39.96 -1.54
N ASP A 700 -3.05 40.23 -0.87
CA ASP A 700 -3.28 39.74 0.49
C ASP A 700 -3.46 38.21 0.48
N LEU A 701 -2.91 37.49 1.46
CA LEU A 701 -3.10 36.04 1.63
C LEU A 701 -3.86 35.75 2.93
N PRO A 702 -4.47 34.55 3.11
CA PRO A 702 -4.78 33.51 2.13
C PRO A 702 -5.84 33.92 1.09
N GLY A 703 -6.02 33.11 0.04
CA GLY A 703 -7.03 33.32 -1.01
C GLY A 703 -6.96 32.28 -2.12
N GLU A 704 -8.00 32.22 -2.96
CA GLU A 704 -8.02 31.41 -4.18
C GLU A 704 -7.73 32.29 -5.40
N PHE A 705 -6.81 31.84 -6.24
CA PHE A 705 -6.28 32.62 -7.36
C PHE A 705 -6.34 31.85 -8.69
N ALA A 706 -6.48 32.59 -9.79
CA ALA A 706 -6.37 32.08 -11.15
C ALA A 706 -5.86 33.17 -12.12
N LEU A 707 -5.36 32.75 -13.28
CA LEU A 707 -4.84 33.65 -14.32
C LEU A 707 -5.81 33.74 -15.50
N PHE A 708 -6.30 34.95 -15.79
CA PHE A 708 -7.24 35.25 -16.87
C PHE A 708 -6.58 36.08 -17.97
N GLU A 709 -6.99 35.88 -19.22
CA GLU A 709 -6.68 36.79 -20.33
C GLU A 709 -7.72 37.92 -20.36
N ARG A 710 -7.31 39.16 -20.07
CA ARG A 710 -8.19 40.34 -20.08
C ARG A 710 -7.48 41.58 -20.61
N ASP A 711 -8.21 42.44 -21.32
CA ASP A 711 -7.72 43.76 -21.72
C ASP A 711 -7.63 44.68 -20.50
N PHE A 712 -6.60 45.54 -20.44
CA PHE A 712 -6.46 46.54 -19.38
C PHE A 712 -5.60 47.73 -19.81
N VAL A 713 -5.66 48.80 -19.03
CA VAL A 713 -4.76 49.95 -19.15
C VAL A 713 -4.22 50.41 -17.79
N LEU A 714 -3.11 51.12 -17.81
CA LEU A 714 -2.41 51.59 -16.63
C LEU A 714 -2.50 53.11 -16.46
N LEU A 715 -2.71 53.54 -15.22
CA LEU A 715 -2.91 54.94 -14.84
C LEU A 715 -2.24 55.22 -13.48
N SER A 716 -1.79 56.45 -13.26
CA SER A 716 -1.50 56.97 -11.92
C SER A 716 -2.34 58.23 -11.71
N VAL A 717 -2.97 58.39 -10.55
CA VAL A 717 -3.80 59.56 -10.25
C VAL A 717 -3.30 60.25 -8.99
N LYS A 718 -3.25 61.58 -9.04
CA LYS A 718 -3.08 62.43 -7.86
C LYS A 718 -4.24 63.40 -7.74
N ALA A 719 -4.88 63.42 -6.58
CA ALA A 719 -6.01 64.30 -6.28
C ALA A 719 -6.06 64.64 -4.78
N PHE A 720 -6.56 65.83 -4.45
CA PHE A 720 -6.87 66.24 -3.08
C PHE A 720 -8.36 66.42 -2.89
N LEU A 721 -8.82 66.18 -1.67
CA LEU A 721 -10.20 66.34 -1.23
C LEU A 721 -10.24 67.54 -0.29
N GLU A 722 -11.08 68.54 -0.59
CA GLU A 722 -11.18 69.76 0.22
C GLU A 722 -11.45 69.46 1.69
N GLY A 723 -12.32 68.48 1.96
CA GLY A 723 -12.67 68.06 3.32
C GLY A 723 -11.47 67.67 4.15
N ALA A 724 -10.64 66.77 3.62
CA ALA A 724 -9.51 66.19 4.34
C ALA A 724 -8.25 67.06 4.33
N TYR A 725 -8.17 68.11 3.52
CA TYR A 725 -6.94 68.87 3.28
C TYR A 725 -6.51 69.70 4.51
N GLN A 726 -5.23 69.59 4.90
CA GLN A 726 -4.67 70.25 6.10
C GLN A 726 -3.56 71.28 5.77
N GLY A 727 -3.27 71.51 4.50
CA GLY A 727 -2.16 72.37 4.04
C GLY A 727 -0.85 71.60 3.79
N GLY A 728 0.08 72.22 3.07
CA GLY A 728 1.39 71.64 2.77
C GLY A 728 1.32 70.42 1.84
N GLY A 729 0.22 70.25 1.11
CA GLY A 729 0.01 69.10 0.23
C GLY A 729 -0.31 67.79 0.97
N LEU A 730 -0.87 67.88 2.18
CA LEU A 730 -1.26 66.72 2.98
C LEU A 730 -2.75 66.74 3.34
N MET A 731 -3.32 65.54 3.44
CA MET A 731 -4.66 65.24 3.91
C MET A 731 -4.60 64.44 5.19
N ARG A 732 -5.60 64.65 6.05
CA ARG A 732 -5.77 63.91 7.30
C ARG A 732 -6.18 62.45 7.07
N THR A 733 -6.01 61.61 8.08
CA THR A 733 -6.30 60.16 8.02
C THR A 733 -7.12 59.68 9.21
N ASP A 734 -7.92 60.56 9.82
CA ASP A 734 -8.67 60.28 11.06
C ASP A 734 -9.61 59.09 10.93
N LEU A 735 -10.30 58.94 9.79
CA LEU A 735 -11.14 57.77 9.51
C LEU A 735 -10.37 56.47 9.61
N THR A 736 -9.13 56.44 9.14
CA THR A 736 -8.23 55.29 9.26
C THR A 736 -7.77 55.11 10.70
N ALA A 737 -7.30 56.19 11.34
CA ALA A 737 -6.81 56.15 12.73
C ALA A 737 -7.88 55.70 13.73
N GLN A 738 -9.15 55.96 13.45
CA GLN A 738 -10.31 55.57 14.25
C GLN A 738 -10.94 54.23 13.80
N ASN A 739 -10.38 53.54 12.79
CA ASN A 739 -10.91 52.31 12.20
C ASN A 739 -12.34 52.42 11.66
N TYR A 740 -12.68 53.57 11.08
CA TYR A 740 -13.98 53.81 10.46
C TYR A 740 -14.02 53.48 8.97
N LEU A 741 -12.89 53.42 8.25
CA LEU A 741 -12.91 53.01 6.85
C LEU A 741 -13.38 51.56 6.68
N PRO A 742 -14.36 51.28 5.81
CA PRO A 742 -14.84 49.92 5.59
C PRO A 742 -13.82 49.09 4.81
N LEU A 743 -13.75 47.79 5.12
CA LEU A 743 -12.96 46.81 4.37
C LEU A 743 -13.55 46.48 2.99
N THR A 744 -14.81 46.82 2.76
CA THR A 744 -15.49 46.68 1.47
C THR A 744 -15.78 48.07 0.92
N SER A 745 -15.36 48.32 -0.32
CA SER A 745 -15.69 49.54 -1.05
C SER A 745 -17.20 49.74 -1.12
N THR A 746 -17.64 50.98 -0.95
CA THR A 746 -19.06 51.38 -1.05
C THR A 746 -19.48 51.69 -2.49
N PHE A 747 -18.54 51.64 -3.44
CA PHE A 747 -18.82 51.81 -4.87
C PHE A 747 -19.32 50.51 -5.52
N SER A 748 -19.76 50.61 -6.78
CA SER A 748 -20.40 49.53 -7.54
C SER A 748 -19.54 48.29 -7.75
N ASP A 749 -18.21 48.40 -7.70
CA ASP A 749 -17.30 47.26 -7.84
C ASP A 749 -17.22 46.40 -6.58
N THR A 750 -17.69 46.89 -5.43
CA THR A 750 -17.76 46.17 -4.15
C THR A 750 -16.44 45.53 -3.72
N ARG A 751 -15.31 46.14 -4.11
CA ARG A 751 -13.96 45.61 -3.86
C ARG A 751 -13.73 45.38 -2.36
N VAL A 752 -13.19 44.22 -1.98
CA VAL A 752 -12.91 43.84 -0.58
C VAL A 752 -11.40 43.80 -0.33
N VAL A 753 -10.95 44.32 0.80
CA VAL A 753 -9.57 44.22 1.32
C VAL A 753 -9.56 43.62 2.72
N LYS A 754 -8.42 43.10 3.19
CA LYS A 754 -8.33 42.57 4.57
C LYS A 754 -7.93 43.61 5.60
N ARG A 755 -7.28 44.69 5.17
CA ARG A 755 -6.83 45.80 6.02
C ARG A 755 -6.77 47.10 5.24
N VAL A 756 -6.82 48.22 5.95
CA VAL A 756 -6.56 49.55 5.38
C VAL A 756 -5.24 50.09 5.93
N PRO A 757 -4.27 50.49 5.08
CA PRO A 757 -3.02 51.10 5.52
C PRO A 757 -3.22 52.39 6.33
N THR A 758 -2.29 52.72 7.25
CA THR A 758 -2.46 53.82 8.22
C THR A 758 -2.46 55.22 7.61
N ASP A 759 -1.96 55.39 6.38
CA ASP A 759 -1.83 56.66 5.69
C ASP A 759 -2.90 56.89 4.61
N ILE A 760 -3.97 56.08 4.64
CA ILE A 760 -5.14 56.23 3.77
C ILE A 760 -6.08 57.30 4.32
N VAL A 761 -6.63 58.10 3.42
CA VAL A 761 -7.65 59.12 3.68
C VAL A 761 -9.03 58.52 3.51
N ASP A 762 -9.30 57.91 2.35
CA ASP A 762 -10.59 57.31 2.01
C ASP A 762 -10.49 56.40 0.78
N TRP A 763 -11.58 55.69 0.49
CA TRP A 763 -11.87 55.05 -0.79
C TRP A 763 -12.23 56.09 -1.87
N VAL A 764 -11.77 55.86 -3.09
CA VAL A 764 -12.17 56.59 -4.29
C VAL A 764 -12.48 55.61 -5.43
N SER A 765 -13.43 55.95 -6.28
CA SER A 765 -13.70 55.23 -7.52
C SER A 765 -13.10 56.00 -8.69
N ILE A 766 -12.30 55.33 -9.50
CA ILE A 766 -11.77 55.88 -10.76
C ILE A 766 -12.50 55.23 -11.93
N GLU A 767 -13.03 56.06 -12.80
CA GLU A 767 -13.75 55.65 -14.01
C GLU A 767 -13.05 56.17 -15.26
N LEU A 768 -13.12 55.39 -16.34
CA LEU A 768 -12.65 55.78 -17.67
C LEU A 768 -13.85 56.00 -18.60
N ARG A 769 -13.80 57.05 -19.42
CA ARG A 769 -14.78 57.34 -20.47
C ARG A 769 -14.10 57.64 -21.79
N SER A 770 -14.59 57.09 -22.91
CA SER A 770 -14.03 57.36 -24.25
C SER A 770 -14.43 58.74 -24.80
N SER A 771 -15.43 59.39 -24.22
CA SER A 771 -15.80 60.78 -24.51
C SER A 771 -16.34 61.44 -23.26
N ALA A 772 -16.28 62.77 -23.17
CA ALA A 772 -16.64 63.52 -21.94
C ALA A 772 -18.05 63.21 -21.43
N ALA A 773 -19.04 63.07 -22.33
CA ALA A 773 -20.43 62.72 -22.01
C ALA A 773 -20.80 61.26 -22.35
N GLY A 774 -19.79 60.42 -22.61
CA GLY A 774 -20.00 58.99 -22.89
C GLY A 774 -20.19 58.18 -21.61
N PRO A 775 -20.68 56.94 -21.73
CA PRO A 775 -20.75 56.02 -20.60
C PRO A 775 -19.36 55.66 -20.08
N THR A 776 -19.31 55.23 -18.82
CA THR A 776 -18.12 54.64 -18.21
C THR A 776 -17.81 53.31 -18.90
N VAL A 777 -16.57 53.16 -19.38
CA VAL A 777 -16.09 51.95 -20.08
C VAL A 777 -15.27 51.03 -19.16
N SER A 778 -14.74 51.57 -18.06
CA SER A 778 -14.07 50.80 -17.00
C SER A 778 -14.16 51.58 -15.69
N GLN A 779 -14.30 50.88 -14.57
CA GLN A 779 -14.42 51.46 -13.23
C GLN A 779 -13.74 50.55 -12.22
N ARG A 780 -13.01 51.13 -11.26
CA ARG A 780 -12.44 50.40 -10.12
C ARG A 780 -12.19 51.31 -8.93
N SER A 781 -12.34 50.75 -7.73
CA SER A 781 -12.08 51.40 -6.45
C SER A 781 -10.63 51.27 -6.02
N PHE A 782 -10.09 52.36 -5.50
CA PHE A 782 -8.71 52.52 -5.02
C PHE A 782 -8.69 53.28 -3.69
N PHE A 783 -7.55 53.26 -3.01
CA PHE A 783 -7.33 54.11 -1.84
C PHE A 783 -6.70 55.44 -2.23
N LEU A 784 -7.04 56.50 -1.52
CA LEU A 784 -6.38 57.79 -1.63
C LEU A 784 -5.50 58.04 -0.41
N LYS A 785 -4.22 58.34 -0.62
CA LYS A 785 -3.24 58.60 0.46
C LYS A 785 -3.25 60.04 0.94
N THR A 786 -2.67 60.26 2.13
CA THR A 786 -2.43 61.60 2.71
C THR A 786 -1.77 62.59 1.73
N ASN A 787 -0.85 62.14 0.86
CA ASN A 787 -0.15 62.99 -0.10
C ASN A 787 -0.90 63.20 -1.43
N GLY A 788 -2.14 62.72 -1.52
CA GLY A 788 -3.02 62.83 -2.69
C GLY A 788 -2.82 61.74 -3.76
N ASN A 789 -1.86 60.83 -3.62
CA ASN A 789 -1.72 59.75 -4.59
C ASN A 789 -2.81 58.70 -4.38
N ALA A 790 -3.46 58.29 -5.47
CA ALA A 790 -4.27 57.08 -5.48
C ALA A 790 -3.36 55.85 -5.55
N VAL A 791 -3.70 54.82 -4.79
CA VAL A 791 -2.93 53.59 -4.65
C VAL A 791 -3.82 52.36 -4.60
N GLU A 792 -3.22 51.21 -4.91
CA GLU A 792 -3.85 49.90 -4.70
C GLU A 792 -4.03 49.60 -3.20
N TRP A 793 -4.61 48.44 -2.91
CA TRP A 793 -4.99 47.97 -1.57
C TRP A 793 -3.82 47.97 -0.55
N ASP A 794 -2.58 47.83 -1.03
CA ASP A 794 -1.37 47.75 -0.19
C ASP A 794 -0.90 49.12 0.33
N GLY A 795 -1.44 50.21 -0.22
CA GLY A 795 -1.05 51.57 0.14
C GLY A 795 0.27 52.05 -0.48
N ALA A 796 0.92 51.26 -1.33
CA ALA A 796 2.24 51.58 -1.89
C ALA A 796 2.22 51.69 -3.42
N ILE A 797 1.45 50.85 -4.12
CA ILE A 797 1.45 50.80 -5.58
C ILE A 797 0.64 51.97 -6.15
N THR A 798 1.31 52.87 -6.86
CA THR A 798 0.68 53.99 -7.60
C THR A 798 0.37 53.65 -9.06
N LYS A 799 0.76 52.44 -9.52
CA LYS A 799 0.48 51.92 -10.86
C LYS A 799 -0.89 51.25 -10.84
N LEU A 800 -1.93 52.03 -11.07
CA LEU A 800 -3.32 51.57 -11.04
C LEU A 800 -3.64 50.85 -12.33
N SER A 801 -4.23 49.66 -12.22
CA SER A 801 -4.70 48.91 -13.38
C SER A 801 -6.22 48.97 -13.47
N LEU A 802 -6.73 49.39 -14.64
CA LEU A 802 -8.15 49.43 -14.95
C LEU A 802 -8.49 48.29 -15.92
N PRO A 803 -9.39 47.36 -15.53
CA PRO A 803 -9.69 46.15 -16.31
C PRO A 803 -10.67 46.42 -17.45
N ASP A 804 -10.77 45.43 -18.33
CA ASP A 804 -11.75 45.31 -19.44
C ASP A 804 -11.76 46.48 -20.42
N VAL A 805 -10.58 47.06 -20.66
CA VAL A 805 -10.42 48.23 -21.54
C VAL A 805 -9.14 48.17 -22.35
N VAL A 806 -9.24 48.51 -23.64
CA VAL A 806 -8.10 48.51 -24.57
C VAL A 806 -7.30 49.81 -24.50
N SER A 807 -6.06 49.78 -24.99
CA SER A 807 -5.24 50.99 -25.12
C SER A 807 -5.95 52.07 -25.97
N GLY A 808 -5.95 53.32 -25.51
CA GLY A 808 -6.75 54.38 -26.13
C GLY A 808 -6.71 55.70 -25.36
N ASN A 809 -7.48 56.69 -25.83
CA ASN A 809 -7.63 57.97 -25.15
C ASN A 809 -8.88 57.99 -24.27
N TYR A 810 -8.72 58.32 -22.99
CA TYR A 810 -9.81 58.29 -22.02
C TYR A 810 -9.84 59.54 -21.15
N TYR A 811 -11.05 59.99 -20.82
CA TYR A 811 -11.25 60.90 -19.70
C TYR A 811 -11.21 60.10 -18.40
N VAL A 812 -10.52 60.64 -17.40
CA VAL A 812 -10.40 60.05 -16.06
C VAL A 812 -11.37 60.77 -15.15
N VAL A 813 -12.33 60.06 -14.58
CA VAL A 813 -13.26 60.60 -13.58
C VAL A 813 -12.89 60.02 -12.22
N LEU A 814 -12.81 60.87 -11.20
CA LEU A 814 -12.63 60.47 -9.81
C LEU A 814 -13.92 60.81 -9.04
N ARG A 815 -14.45 59.82 -8.33
CA ARG A 815 -15.58 59.95 -7.42
C ARG A 815 -15.15 59.61 -6.00
N GLN A 816 -15.68 60.37 -5.05
CA GLN A 816 -15.61 60.09 -3.63
C GLN A 816 -17.01 60.31 -3.03
N ARG A 817 -17.36 59.56 -1.98
CA ARG A 817 -18.70 59.50 -1.39
C ARG A 817 -19.37 60.84 -1.04
N ASN A 818 -18.59 61.83 -0.58
CA ASN A 818 -19.07 63.09 0.01
C ASN A 818 -18.61 64.33 -0.80
N HIS A 819 -17.90 64.11 -1.90
CA HIS A 819 -17.31 65.16 -2.74
C HIS A 819 -17.92 65.16 -4.12
N LEU A 820 -17.99 66.35 -4.73
CA LEU A 820 -18.37 66.48 -6.12
C LEU A 820 -17.36 65.72 -7.01
N ALA A 821 -17.88 64.90 -7.92
CA ALA A 821 -17.04 64.19 -8.88
C ALA A 821 -16.21 65.17 -9.72
N ILE A 822 -14.98 64.78 -10.04
CA ILE A 822 -14.06 65.55 -10.90
C ILE A 822 -13.64 64.71 -12.10
N MET A 823 -13.44 65.35 -13.25
CA MET A 823 -13.00 64.69 -14.48
C MET A 823 -11.82 65.43 -15.08
N SER A 824 -10.93 64.68 -15.76
CA SER A 824 -9.83 65.26 -16.50
C SER A 824 -10.31 66.28 -17.54
N ALA A 825 -9.60 67.39 -17.68
CA ALA A 825 -9.97 68.45 -18.64
C ALA A 825 -10.01 67.95 -20.09
N LEU A 826 -9.09 67.03 -20.43
CA LEU A 826 -8.96 66.39 -21.73
C LEU A 826 -8.80 64.88 -21.54
N SER A 827 -9.04 64.12 -22.61
CA SER A 827 -8.70 62.71 -22.64
C SER A 827 -7.17 62.52 -22.66
N ILE A 828 -6.68 61.50 -21.96
CA ILE A 828 -5.27 61.11 -21.93
C ILE A 828 -5.06 59.73 -22.56
N ALA A 829 -3.91 59.52 -23.18
CA ALA A 829 -3.55 58.24 -23.77
C ALA A 829 -3.13 57.24 -22.68
N LEU A 830 -3.83 56.11 -22.58
CA LEU A 830 -3.54 55.02 -21.66
C LEU A 830 -3.20 53.74 -22.44
N ASN A 831 -2.32 52.92 -21.89
CA ASN A 831 -1.92 51.65 -22.46
C ASN A 831 -1.58 50.63 -21.36
N SER A 832 -1.36 49.36 -21.74
CA SER A 832 -1.06 48.26 -20.82
C SER A 832 0.42 48.16 -20.40
N ALA A 833 1.32 48.95 -20.99
CA ALA A 833 2.77 48.85 -20.74
C ALA A 833 3.26 49.85 -19.67
N THR A 834 2.89 51.13 -19.77
CA THR A 834 3.38 52.20 -18.90
C THR A 834 2.24 53.03 -18.29
N PRO A 835 2.27 53.29 -16.96
CA PRO A 835 1.27 54.15 -16.34
C PRO A 835 1.48 55.61 -16.76
N THR A 836 0.38 56.29 -17.08
CA THR A 836 0.38 57.74 -17.31
C THR A 836 -0.12 58.46 -16.07
N LEU A 837 0.61 59.46 -15.57
CA LEU A 837 0.18 60.26 -14.41
C LEU A 837 -0.83 61.32 -14.85
N TYR A 838 -1.99 61.34 -14.18
CA TYR A 838 -2.93 62.46 -14.18
C TYR A 838 -2.97 63.13 -12.80
N ASP A 839 -2.51 64.37 -12.72
CA ASP A 839 -2.43 65.13 -11.48
C ASP A 839 -3.47 66.27 -11.48
N PHE A 840 -4.61 66.02 -10.84
CA PHE A 840 -5.66 67.01 -10.65
C PHE A 840 -5.18 68.20 -9.82
N SER A 841 -4.20 68.02 -8.93
CA SER A 841 -3.79 69.08 -8.00
C SER A 841 -2.99 70.21 -8.64
N ALA A 842 -2.41 69.96 -9.82
CA ALA A 842 -1.40 70.84 -10.42
C ALA A 842 -1.94 72.20 -10.88
N SER A 843 -3.18 72.27 -11.39
CA SER A 843 -3.80 73.53 -11.80
C SER A 843 -5.30 73.39 -12.04
N LEU A 844 -6.05 74.49 -12.03
CA LEU A 844 -7.46 74.51 -12.43
C LEU A 844 -7.69 73.93 -13.84
N GLY A 845 -6.71 74.06 -14.74
CA GLY A 845 -6.78 73.52 -16.11
C GLY A 845 -6.72 72.00 -16.21
N GLN A 846 -6.56 71.28 -15.10
CA GLN A 846 -6.65 69.81 -15.03
C GLN A 846 -8.09 69.32 -14.78
N PHE A 847 -9.02 70.22 -14.51
CA PHE A 847 -10.41 69.84 -14.28
C PHE A 847 -11.24 70.14 -15.53
N TYR A 848 -12.18 69.25 -15.82
CA TYR A 848 -13.25 69.53 -16.76
C TYR A 848 -14.08 70.71 -16.25
N GLY A 849 -14.31 71.69 -17.12
CA GLY A 849 -15.02 72.91 -16.75
C GLY A 849 -14.30 73.72 -15.66
N SER A 850 -14.97 73.93 -14.53
CA SER A 850 -14.46 74.72 -13.40
C SER A 850 -14.64 73.99 -12.06
N ASP A 851 -14.57 72.65 -12.09
CA ASP A 851 -14.85 71.78 -10.94
C ASP A 851 -13.71 71.72 -9.92
N GLY A 852 -12.55 72.34 -10.21
CA GLY A 852 -11.42 72.40 -9.27
C GLY A 852 -11.56 73.51 -8.23
N LYS A 853 -11.43 73.16 -6.95
CA LYS A 853 -11.32 74.09 -5.82
C LYS A 853 -9.85 74.42 -5.55
N LEU A 854 -9.51 75.71 -5.46
CA LEU A 854 -8.19 76.14 -4.96
C LEU A 854 -8.13 75.90 -3.44
N LEU A 855 -7.23 75.02 -2.98
CA LEU A 855 -7.07 74.63 -1.58
C LEU A 855 -5.93 75.40 -0.89
N GLU A 856 -4.81 75.54 -1.61
CA GLU A 856 -3.65 76.33 -1.23
C GLU A 856 -3.09 76.97 -2.51
N ALA A 857 -2.25 78.00 -2.39
CA ALA A 857 -1.59 78.60 -3.54
C ALA A 857 -0.87 77.52 -4.38
N GLY A 858 -1.40 77.24 -5.58
CA GLY A 858 -0.86 76.24 -6.50
C GLY A 858 -1.34 74.80 -6.29
N ILE A 859 -2.27 74.55 -5.36
CA ILE A 859 -2.84 73.22 -5.11
C ILE A 859 -4.37 73.27 -5.24
N TYR A 860 -4.90 72.38 -6.07
CA TYR A 860 -6.34 72.23 -6.32
C TYR A 860 -6.87 70.88 -5.84
N GLY A 861 -8.17 70.79 -5.58
CA GLY A 861 -8.85 69.54 -5.21
C GLY A 861 -10.35 69.56 -5.49
N ALA A 862 -11.02 68.48 -5.13
CA ALA A 862 -12.47 68.33 -5.28
C ALA A 862 -13.23 69.07 -4.17
N PHE A 863 -14.34 69.71 -4.53
CA PHE A 863 -15.26 70.32 -3.56
C PHE A 863 -15.95 69.25 -2.70
N THR A 864 -16.04 69.49 -1.39
CA THR A 864 -16.84 68.65 -0.47
C THR A 864 -18.27 69.18 -0.32
N GLY A 865 -19.18 68.38 0.22
CA GLY A 865 -20.52 68.82 0.62
C GLY A 865 -21.69 68.07 -0.03
N ASP A 866 -21.42 67.11 -0.91
CA ASP A 866 -22.41 66.33 -1.65
C ASP A 866 -22.65 65.00 -0.91
N ALA A 867 -23.48 65.04 0.14
CA ALA A 867 -23.72 63.93 1.05
C ALA A 867 -24.57 62.81 0.44
N ASN A 868 -25.33 63.13 -0.61
CA ASN A 868 -26.22 62.19 -1.29
C ASN A 868 -25.68 61.71 -2.64
N SER A 869 -24.48 62.19 -3.01
CA SER A 869 -23.79 61.88 -4.27
C SER A 869 -24.60 62.20 -5.52
N ASN A 870 -25.46 63.23 -5.47
CA ASN A 870 -26.28 63.64 -6.62
C ASN A 870 -25.56 64.61 -7.58
N GLY A 871 -24.33 65.00 -7.26
CA GLY A 871 -23.51 65.92 -8.06
C GLY A 871 -23.80 67.40 -7.79
N GLN A 872 -24.54 67.74 -6.74
CA GLN A 872 -24.88 69.11 -6.34
C GLN A 872 -24.68 69.27 -4.84
N VAL A 873 -24.08 70.37 -4.40
CA VAL A 873 -24.05 70.75 -2.98
C VAL A 873 -25.21 71.71 -2.72
N GLN A 874 -26.28 71.20 -2.12
CA GLN A 874 -27.55 71.90 -1.97
C GLN A 874 -28.18 71.71 -0.58
N ASN A 875 -29.39 72.24 -0.41
CA ASN A 875 -30.08 72.22 0.88
C ASN A 875 -30.50 70.82 1.33
N ASP A 876 -30.65 69.87 0.43
CA ASP A 876 -30.89 68.45 0.70
C ASP A 876 -29.70 67.80 1.41
N ASP A 877 -28.45 68.04 0.99
CA ASP A 877 -27.26 67.55 1.70
C ASP A 877 -27.25 67.99 3.17
N LYS A 878 -27.66 69.24 3.41
CA LYS A 878 -27.78 69.76 4.77
C LYS A 878 -28.99 69.21 5.51
N ASN A 879 -30.17 69.28 4.91
CA ASN A 879 -31.43 69.06 5.61
C ASN A 879 -31.73 67.57 5.82
N ASP A 880 -31.34 66.74 4.86
CA ASP A 880 -31.72 65.34 4.83
C ASP A 880 -30.57 64.45 5.33
N PHE A 881 -29.31 64.91 5.20
CA PHE A 881 -28.13 64.15 5.64
C PHE A 881 -27.46 64.79 6.85
N TRP A 882 -26.88 65.99 6.74
CA TRP A 882 -26.15 66.61 7.86
C TRP A 882 -27.02 66.78 9.11
N LYS A 883 -28.24 67.32 8.99
CA LYS A 883 -29.16 67.47 10.15
C LYS A 883 -29.55 66.13 10.79
N ALA A 884 -29.60 65.06 9.99
CA ALA A 884 -29.92 63.73 10.46
C ALA A 884 -28.70 63.04 11.12
N GLN A 885 -27.49 63.40 10.70
CA GLN A 885 -26.24 62.76 11.13
C GLN A 885 -25.45 63.58 12.15
N VAL A 886 -25.78 64.85 12.41
CA VAL A 886 -25.04 65.70 13.36
C VAL A 886 -25.00 65.07 14.76
N GLY A 887 -23.79 64.95 15.31
CA GLY A 887 -23.49 64.25 16.55
C GLY A 887 -23.22 62.75 16.41
N LEU A 888 -23.28 62.19 15.19
CA LEU A 888 -22.86 60.82 14.92
C LEU A 888 -21.37 60.76 14.59
N ASN A 889 -20.76 59.63 14.96
CA ASN A 889 -19.40 59.27 14.58
C ASN A 889 -19.42 58.14 13.53
N GLY A 890 -18.31 57.92 12.85
CA GLY A 890 -18.12 56.82 11.90
C GLY A 890 -17.99 57.25 10.45
N TYR A 891 -18.11 56.28 9.55
CA TYR A 891 -18.03 56.48 8.09
C TYR A 891 -19.33 57.06 7.51
N GLN A 892 -19.61 58.32 7.85
CA GLN A 892 -20.86 59.00 7.50
C GLN A 892 -20.74 59.80 6.20
N SER A 893 -21.87 60.05 5.53
CA SER A 893 -21.90 60.78 4.26
C SER A 893 -21.93 62.31 4.42
N ALA A 894 -22.35 62.80 5.58
CA ALA A 894 -22.31 64.23 5.92
C ALA A 894 -21.05 64.64 6.71
N ASP A 895 -20.11 63.72 6.91
CA ASP A 895 -18.76 64.03 7.40
C ASP A 895 -17.98 64.65 6.23
N PHE A 896 -18.13 65.96 6.06
CA PHE A 896 -17.59 66.70 4.93
C PHE A 896 -16.12 67.00 5.10
N ASN A 897 -15.61 67.02 6.34
CA ASN A 897 -14.21 67.26 6.64
C ASN A 897 -13.40 65.95 6.82
N LEU A 898 -14.05 64.80 6.84
CA LEU A 898 -13.46 63.46 6.97
C LEU A 898 -12.74 63.25 8.31
N ASN A 899 -13.29 63.76 9.43
CA ASN A 899 -12.79 63.56 10.81
C ASN A 899 -13.32 62.29 11.49
N GLY A 900 -14.33 61.65 10.92
CA GLY A 900 -15.08 60.58 11.57
C GLY A 900 -16.18 61.08 12.51
N GLU A 901 -16.51 62.37 12.53
CA GLU A 901 -17.49 63.00 13.41
C GLU A 901 -18.30 64.07 12.67
N VAL A 902 -19.60 63.83 12.46
CA VAL A 902 -20.46 64.84 11.82
C VAL A 902 -20.82 65.93 12.83
N GLN A 903 -20.27 67.13 12.67
CA GLN A 903 -20.42 68.25 13.60
C GLN A 903 -20.82 69.56 12.91
N ASN A 904 -20.91 70.65 13.69
CA ASN A 904 -21.30 71.95 13.18
C ASN A 904 -20.27 72.57 12.22
N ASP A 905 -19.01 72.17 12.31
CA ASP A 905 -17.91 72.55 11.41
C ASP A 905 -18.12 72.00 9.99
N ASP A 906 -18.58 70.75 9.82
CA ASP A 906 -18.97 70.21 8.51
C ASP A 906 -19.95 71.13 7.78
N ASN A 907 -20.99 71.58 8.49
CA ASN A 907 -21.98 72.47 7.90
C ASN A 907 -21.47 73.91 7.75
N ASN A 908 -20.79 74.47 8.75
CA ASN A 908 -20.44 75.90 8.78
C ASN A 908 -19.22 76.24 7.93
N ASP A 909 -18.23 75.35 7.91
CA ASP A 909 -16.92 75.61 7.31
C ASP A 909 -16.82 75.01 5.90
N TYR A 910 -17.51 73.88 5.66
CA TYR A 910 -17.46 73.17 4.38
C TYR A 910 -18.73 73.33 3.55
N TRP A 911 -19.88 72.77 3.98
CA TRP A 911 -21.12 72.83 3.19
C TRP A 911 -21.53 74.27 2.85
N LYS A 912 -21.52 75.18 3.83
CA LYS A 912 -21.94 76.57 3.62
C LYS A 912 -21.03 77.33 2.65
N SER A 913 -19.76 76.96 2.56
CA SER A 913 -18.80 77.54 1.61
C SER A 913 -19.06 77.08 0.17
N ASN A 914 -19.64 75.89 0.02
CA ASN A 914 -19.81 75.21 -1.25
C ASN A 914 -21.26 75.11 -1.74
N VAL A 915 -22.25 75.50 -0.93
CA VAL A 915 -23.66 75.47 -1.33
C VAL A 915 -23.89 76.24 -2.64
N GLY A 916 -24.56 75.60 -3.59
CA GLY A 916 -24.77 76.09 -4.95
C GLY A 916 -23.68 75.69 -5.94
N LYS A 917 -22.66 74.94 -5.52
CA LYS A 917 -21.72 74.26 -6.43
C LYS A 917 -22.34 72.95 -6.92
N GLY A 918 -22.01 72.57 -8.15
CA GLY A 918 -22.35 71.26 -8.71
C GLY A 918 -21.28 70.86 -9.71
N THR A 919 -21.09 69.56 -9.86
CA THR A 919 -20.11 69.01 -10.81
C THR A 919 -20.56 69.29 -12.25
N GLN A 920 -19.61 69.63 -13.13
CA GLN A 920 -19.80 69.73 -14.57
C GLN A 920 -19.44 68.42 -15.28
N VAL A 921 -19.05 67.38 -14.55
CA VAL A 921 -18.89 66.03 -15.09
C VAL A 921 -20.24 65.57 -15.67
N PRO A 922 -20.35 65.35 -16.99
CA PRO A 922 -21.63 65.09 -17.64
C PRO A 922 -22.28 63.74 -17.31
#